data_AF-A0A1A8S9A2-F1
#
_entry.id   AF-A0A1A8S9A2-F1
#
_cell.length_a   1.000
_cell.length_b   1.000
_cell.length_c   1.000
_cell.angle_alpha   90.00
_cell.angle_beta   90.00
_cell.angle_gamma   90.00
#
_symmetry.space_group_name_H-M   'P 1'
#
loop_
_entity.id
_entity.type
_entity.pdbx_description
1 polymer ?
#
loop_
_entity_poly.entity_id
_entity_poly.type
_entity_poly.pdbx_seq_one_letter_code
_entity_poly.pdbx_strand_id
1 'polypeptide(L)'
;GIVGPELHEKLLSAEKAVTGYKDPFTGKKVSLFEAMQKDLILKEHAMPLLEAQVISGGIIDPVNSHRVPTEVAYQKNIFSKQTAMALSEPSAYKAFSDPETDENVTYKHLKEKCQKDKDSGLYILPLSKPQSPTVVEKTYLYTEEQTQSDLADTKIDIPIEGLADKPMNLWDVMNSNLLPEQERLKLLEEYRSGKITKERMIIIIIEIMEQREIIINDSPLSYKTIRRRITIEELYNARIIDLETYNLLKQGKRDIRDIMEMASVKQYLYGTGCVAGVTTESSLKMSIYQAMKRGFIKPEVGLTLLEAQAATGFIVDPVKNETLTVEEAVRKGVVGPEIHDKLLSAERAVTGYKDPYSGKIISLFQALKKDLVPEDYALKMLEAQNATGGIIDPEFQFHLPADIALQRGYINKETNERLADDIKGFTDPVTDEKLSYAQLLKRCKLEGGLRLISLGDKRLTFKGLRKQITLEELIRSQIIDQQTVTELNEGLLSVEEVSKRLSRYLQGTCCIAGVFLESTKERLSIYQAMKKSMIRPGTAFELLEAQAATGYVIDPIKNLKLTVNEAVKMGIVGPEFKDKLLSAERAVTGYRDPYSGKTISLFQAMKKGLILKDHGIRLLEAQIATGGIIDPEESHRLPVEVAYNRGFFDEEMNEILSDPSDDTKGFFDPNTEENLTYLQLMERCITDPDTGLVLLLLKEKKRENKTSSKSSVRKRRIVIVDPETGKEMTVYEAYRKGLIDHQTYLELAEQECEWEEITVTSADDSVKSLIIDRRSGRQYDVDDALSRGLIDQKALDTYRAGNLSITEFADMLSGGASGFRSRTSSFGSTTGSTYSSTMSPIPSVKPPAINWNDPSEETGPIAGILDIDTLEKVSITEAIHRNLVDNITGQRLLEAQACTGGIIDPTSGEKFTVADATEKALVDKVMVDRLNLAQKAFNGFEDPRTKVKMSASQALKKGWLYYEAGQRFLEVQYLTGGLIEPDIEGRVSIDESIRKGTIDARTAQKLRDVSAYSKYLTCPKTKLKISFKDAMDRSMVEEGSGLRLLEASSQSSKGLYSPYNASGSGSAYGSRSGSRTGSRSGSRRGSIDAGSGFGMNFSSSSFTSSSTYTRRF
;
A
#
# COMPACT_ATOMS: atom_id res chain seq x y z
N GLY A 1 35.18 9.95 -60.66
CA GLY A 1 35.23 8.93 -61.73
C GLY A 1 36.59 8.89 -62.39
N ILE A 2 37.01 9.98 -63.05
CA ILE A 2 38.31 10.04 -63.77
C ILE A 2 39.47 10.37 -62.84
N VAL A 3 39.28 11.31 -61.91
CA VAL A 3 40.26 11.66 -60.87
C VAL A 3 39.76 11.14 -59.53
N GLY A 4 40.59 10.35 -58.86
CA GLY A 4 40.37 9.89 -57.48
C GLY A 4 40.60 11.02 -56.47
N PRO A 5 39.95 10.99 -55.30
CA PRO A 5 40.06 12.06 -54.30
C PRO A 5 41.49 12.25 -53.79
N GLU A 6 42.33 11.21 -53.81
CA GLU A 6 43.74 11.25 -53.39
C GLU A 6 44.64 12.13 -54.27
N LEU A 7 44.25 12.37 -55.53
CA LEU A 7 44.97 13.27 -56.43
C LEU A 7 44.30 14.64 -56.57
N HIS A 8 43.16 14.86 -55.92
CA HIS A 8 42.35 16.07 -56.10
C HIS A 8 43.13 17.35 -55.75
N GLU A 9 43.72 17.42 -54.55
CA GLU A 9 44.49 18.58 -54.09
C GLU A 9 45.73 18.84 -54.96
N LYS A 10 46.45 17.78 -55.33
CA LYS A 10 47.64 17.90 -56.18
C LYS A 10 47.28 18.41 -57.57
N LEU A 11 46.19 17.93 -58.16
CA LEU A 11 45.72 18.39 -59.47
C LEU A 11 45.14 19.81 -59.41
N LEU A 12 44.46 20.18 -58.32
CA LEU A 12 43.99 21.56 -58.10
C LEU A 12 45.18 22.53 -57.96
N SER A 13 46.28 22.09 -57.36
CA SER A 13 47.53 22.86 -57.33
C SER A 13 48.15 23.00 -58.72
N ALA A 14 48.16 21.94 -59.53
CA ALA A 14 48.68 21.97 -60.90
C ALA A 14 47.81 22.82 -61.83
N GLU A 15 46.49 22.86 -61.63
CA GLU A 15 45.56 23.70 -62.39
C GLU A 15 45.87 25.20 -62.24
N LYS A 16 46.44 25.62 -61.10
CA LYS A 16 46.92 27.00 -60.88
C LYS A 16 48.03 27.41 -61.86
N ALA A 17 48.76 26.45 -62.44
CA ALA A 17 49.70 26.74 -63.52
C ALA A 17 49.04 27.33 -64.77
N VAL A 18 47.73 27.11 -64.94
CA VAL A 18 46.93 27.64 -66.05
C VAL A 18 46.10 28.84 -65.58
N THR A 19 45.42 28.71 -64.43
CA THR A 19 44.47 29.73 -63.93
C THR A 19 45.16 30.93 -63.24
N GLY A 20 46.46 30.78 -62.95
CA GLY A 20 47.32 31.79 -62.34
C GLY A 20 47.41 31.66 -60.82
N TYR A 21 48.59 31.90 -60.28
CA TYR A 21 48.81 31.97 -58.83
C TYR A 21 48.47 33.37 -58.35
N LYS A 22 47.69 33.49 -57.28
CA LYS A 22 47.42 34.80 -56.70
C LYS A 22 48.59 35.18 -55.79
N ASP A 23 49.32 36.22 -56.16
CA ASP A 23 50.38 36.78 -55.32
C ASP A 23 49.73 37.41 -54.07
N PRO A 24 50.01 36.91 -52.86
CA PRO A 24 49.39 37.41 -51.65
C PRO A 24 49.78 38.86 -51.31
N PHE A 25 50.91 39.35 -51.82
CA PHE A 25 51.37 40.71 -51.55
C PHE A 25 50.78 41.75 -52.50
N THR A 26 50.56 41.38 -53.76
CA THR A 26 50.05 42.30 -54.78
C THR A 26 48.59 42.05 -55.16
N GLY A 27 48.05 40.90 -54.76
CA GLY A 27 46.71 40.42 -55.12
C GLY A 27 46.54 40.03 -56.60
N LYS A 28 47.57 40.21 -57.43
CA LYS A 28 47.54 39.95 -58.87
C LYS A 28 47.77 38.48 -59.17
N LYS A 29 47.20 38.02 -60.29
CA LYS A 29 47.49 36.70 -60.84
C LYS A 29 48.84 36.72 -61.53
N VAL A 30 49.75 35.85 -61.11
CA VAL A 30 51.09 35.69 -61.67
C VAL A 30 51.21 34.33 -62.36
N SER A 31 52.12 34.27 -63.34
CA SER A 31 52.45 33.05 -64.09
C SER A 31 53.12 31.99 -63.21
N LEU A 32 53.13 30.73 -63.67
CA LEU A 32 53.81 29.63 -62.97
C LEU A 32 55.29 29.94 -62.72
N PHE A 33 55.97 30.58 -63.69
CA PHE A 33 57.38 30.93 -63.55
C PHE A 33 57.60 32.04 -62.51
N GLU A 34 56.76 33.08 -62.51
CA GLU A 34 56.82 34.14 -61.49
C GLU A 34 56.44 33.62 -60.10
N ALA A 35 55.49 32.70 -60.02
CA ALA A 35 55.12 32.04 -58.78
C ALA A 35 56.30 31.24 -58.21
N MET A 36 57.07 30.56 -59.08
CA MET A 36 58.30 29.87 -58.69
C MET A 36 59.39 30.84 -58.24
N GLN A 37 59.54 32.01 -58.88
CA GLN A 37 60.52 33.02 -58.45
C GLN A 37 60.16 33.69 -57.13
N LYS A 38 58.87 33.77 -56.81
CA LYS A 38 58.34 34.33 -55.57
C LYS A 38 58.15 33.27 -54.46
N ASP A 39 58.68 32.06 -54.66
CA ASP A 39 58.55 30.91 -53.76
C ASP A 39 57.10 30.56 -53.38
N LEU A 40 56.13 30.93 -54.22
CA LEU A 40 54.72 30.54 -54.07
C LEU A 40 54.49 29.08 -54.45
N ILE A 41 55.41 28.51 -55.23
CA ILE A 41 55.48 27.09 -55.55
C ILE A 41 56.95 26.66 -55.55
N LEU A 42 57.23 25.49 -54.96
CA LEU A 42 58.57 24.91 -54.96
C LEU A 42 59.03 24.63 -56.38
N LYS A 43 60.30 24.92 -56.64
CA LYS A 43 60.94 24.72 -57.94
C LYS A 43 60.76 23.30 -58.50
N GLU A 44 60.83 22.29 -57.64
CA GLU A 44 60.66 20.88 -58.02
C GLU A 44 59.27 20.55 -58.58
N HIS A 45 58.23 21.26 -58.13
CA HIS A 45 56.86 21.08 -58.62
C HIS A 45 56.54 21.98 -59.81
N ALA A 46 57.17 23.14 -59.90
CA ALA A 46 56.97 24.07 -61.01
C ALA A 46 57.70 23.64 -62.30
N MET A 47 58.90 23.08 -62.19
CA MET A 47 59.74 22.70 -63.34
C MET A 47 59.09 21.66 -64.27
N PRO A 48 58.45 20.57 -63.78
CA PRO A 48 57.80 19.57 -64.65
C PRO A 48 56.59 20.15 -65.39
N LEU A 49 55.84 21.04 -64.73
CA LEU A 49 54.69 21.72 -65.34
C LEU A 49 55.15 22.73 -66.41
N LEU A 50 56.26 23.45 -66.18
CA LEU A 50 56.86 24.32 -67.19
C LEU A 50 57.37 23.51 -68.40
N GLU A 51 58.03 22.36 -68.17
CA GLU A 51 58.45 21.44 -69.23
C GLU A 51 57.26 20.99 -70.09
N ALA A 52 56.18 20.53 -69.45
CA ALA A 52 54.97 20.11 -70.14
C ALA A 52 54.31 21.26 -70.92
N GLN A 53 54.35 22.49 -70.41
CA GLN A 53 53.84 23.66 -71.12
C GLN A 53 54.66 23.97 -72.38
N VAL A 54 55.99 24.01 -72.28
CA VAL A 54 56.89 24.27 -73.42
C VAL A 54 56.68 23.22 -74.52
N ILE A 55 56.67 21.93 -74.18
CA ILE A 55 56.49 20.82 -75.14
C ILE A 55 55.07 20.79 -75.75
N SER A 56 54.09 21.39 -75.07
CA SER A 56 52.71 21.48 -75.54
C SER A 56 52.43 22.73 -76.40
N GLY A 57 53.47 23.51 -76.75
CA GLY A 57 53.37 24.59 -77.73
C GLY A 57 53.68 26.00 -77.20
N GLY A 58 54.05 26.14 -75.93
CA GLY A 58 54.45 27.42 -75.34
C GLY A 58 53.98 27.61 -73.89
N ILE A 59 54.40 28.73 -73.29
CA ILE A 59 54.11 29.07 -71.90
C ILE A 59 52.72 29.69 -71.80
N ILE A 60 51.97 29.33 -70.77
CA ILE A 60 50.62 29.86 -70.56
C ILE A 60 50.70 31.22 -69.86
N ASP A 61 50.08 32.23 -70.46
CA ASP A 61 49.79 33.50 -69.80
C ASP A 61 48.45 33.35 -69.05
N PRO A 62 48.45 33.29 -67.70
CA PRO A 62 47.24 33.02 -66.94
C PRO A 62 46.27 34.21 -66.90
N VAL A 63 46.74 35.44 -67.18
CA VAL A 63 45.86 36.62 -67.18
C VAL A 63 44.99 36.60 -68.44
N ASN A 64 45.61 36.29 -69.57
CA ASN A 64 44.93 36.29 -70.86
C ASN A 64 44.49 34.89 -71.31
N SER A 65 44.73 33.86 -70.50
CA SER A 65 44.31 32.46 -70.68
C SER A 65 44.65 31.86 -72.06
N HIS A 66 45.80 32.26 -72.65
CA HIS A 66 46.31 31.69 -73.90
C HIS A 66 47.78 31.31 -73.80
N ARG A 67 48.21 30.40 -74.68
CA ARG A 67 49.63 30.03 -74.80
C ARG A 67 50.37 31.05 -75.63
N VAL A 68 51.52 31.46 -75.11
CA VAL A 68 52.42 32.41 -75.74
C VAL A 68 53.67 31.63 -76.18
N PRO A 69 54.14 31.80 -77.43
CA PRO A 69 55.40 31.21 -77.87
C PRO A 69 56.55 31.63 -76.94
N THR A 70 57.54 30.75 -76.74
CA THR A 70 58.64 30.94 -75.78
C THR A 70 59.38 32.26 -75.98
N GLU A 71 59.60 32.68 -77.23
CA GLU A 71 60.28 33.94 -77.56
C GLU A 71 59.50 35.18 -77.07
N VAL A 72 58.17 35.17 -77.21
CA VAL A 72 57.30 36.26 -76.75
C VAL A 72 57.12 36.18 -75.23
N ALA A 73 57.18 34.99 -74.64
CA ALA A 73 57.15 34.79 -73.20
C ALA A 73 58.38 35.38 -72.50
N TYR A 74 59.57 35.36 -73.13
CA TYR A 74 60.75 36.04 -72.62
C TYR A 74 60.58 37.56 -72.59
N GLN A 75 60.02 38.15 -73.66
CA GLN A 75 59.78 39.59 -73.73
C GLN A 75 58.76 40.06 -72.68
N LYS A 76 57.79 39.21 -72.36
CA LYS A 76 56.76 39.48 -71.34
C LYS A 76 57.19 39.14 -69.90
N ASN A 77 58.43 38.69 -69.69
CA ASN A 77 58.97 38.26 -68.38
C ASN A 77 58.17 37.16 -67.65
N ILE A 78 57.25 36.47 -68.35
CA ILE A 78 56.50 35.33 -67.80
C ILE A 78 57.28 34.00 -67.95
N PHE A 79 58.44 34.04 -68.58
CA PHE A 79 59.38 32.93 -68.66
C PHE A 79 60.81 33.44 -68.86
N SER A 80 61.82 32.71 -68.39
CA SER A 80 63.24 33.10 -68.53
C SER A 80 64.00 32.21 -69.52
N LYS A 81 64.90 32.83 -70.27
CA LYS A 81 65.81 32.15 -71.20
C LYS A 81 66.73 31.15 -70.48
N GLN A 82 67.14 31.45 -69.24
CA GLN A 82 67.96 30.55 -68.42
C GLN A 82 67.20 29.28 -68.05
N THR A 83 65.94 29.40 -67.66
CA THR A 83 65.07 28.26 -67.32
C THR A 83 64.76 27.41 -68.55
N ALA A 84 64.61 28.04 -69.72
CA ALA A 84 64.41 27.33 -70.97
C ALA A 84 65.66 26.54 -71.43
N MET A 85 66.85 27.09 -71.20
CA MET A 85 68.12 26.39 -71.43
C MET A 85 68.25 25.19 -70.49
N ALA A 86 67.95 25.35 -69.20
CA ALA A 86 67.97 24.26 -68.23
C ALA A 86 66.98 23.13 -68.55
N LEU A 87 65.88 23.43 -69.24
CA LEU A 87 64.89 22.45 -69.70
C LEU A 87 65.26 21.79 -71.05
N SER A 88 66.21 22.37 -71.80
CA SER A 88 66.60 21.89 -73.13
C SER A 88 67.90 21.07 -73.13
N GLU A 89 68.71 21.13 -72.05
CA GLU A 89 69.92 20.32 -71.93
C GLU A 89 69.60 18.82 -71.80
N PRO A 90 70.38 17.91 -72.41
CA PRO A 90 70.11 16.46 -72.38
C PRO A 90 70.29 15.80 -70.99
N SER A 91 70.90 16.50 -70.03
CA SER A 91 70.85 16.20 -68.59
C SER A 91 69.55 16.67 -67.92
N ALA A 92 68.50 16.91 -68.70
CA ALA A 92 67.22 17.47 -68.29
C ALA A 92 66.61 16.76 -67.07
N TYR A 93 65.88 17.56 -66.29
CA TYR A 93 65.07 17.15 -65.15
C TYR A 93 64.07 16.06 -65.59
N LYS A 94 64.38 14.79 -65.32
CA LYS A 94 63.52 13.63 -65.59
C LYS A 94 62.50 13.48 -64.48
N ALA A 95 61.47 14.32 -64.51
CA ALA A 95 60.49 14.41 -63.44
C ALA A 95 59.23 13.54 -63.65
N PHE A 96 59.10 12.91 -64.82
CA PHE A 96 58.00 12.00 -65.13
C PHE A 96 58.51 10.56 -65.10
N SER A 97 57.65 9.60 -64.82
CA SER A 97 58.02 8.17 -64.81
C SER A 97 57.24 7.43 -65.89
N ASP A 98 57.91 6.54 -66.62
CA ASP A 98 57.29 5.72 -67.65
C ASP A 98 56.46 4.61 -67.00
N PRO A 99 55.14 4.52 -67.20
CA PRO A 99 54.31 3.56 -66.47
C PRO A 99 54.58 2.09 -66.81
N GLU A 100 55.27 1.78 -67.92
CA GLU A 100 55.60 0.39 -68.27
C GLU A 100 56.95 -0.07 -67.69
N THR A 101 57.91 0.85 -67.57
CA THR A 101 59.29 0.54 -67.16
C THR A 101 59.66 1.12 -65.79
N ASP A 102 58.83 2.01 -65.25
CA ASP A 102 59.02 2.79 -64.02
C ASP A 102 60.30 3.67 -64.02
N GLU A 103 60.86 3.91 -65.21
CA GLU A 103 62.05 4.74 -65.37
C GLU A 103 61.70 6.23 -65.46
N ASN A 104 62.54 7.07 -64.85
CA ASN A 104 62.37 8.52 -64.92
C ASN A 104 62.75 9.05 -66.32
N VAL A 105 61.80 9.73 -66.94
CA VAL A 105 61.82 10.24 -68.31
C VAL A 105 61.34 11.70 -68.37
N THR A 106 61.59 12.35 -69.50
CA THR A 106 61.09 13.70 -69.80
C THR A 106 59.68 13.63 -70.38
N TYR A 107 58.91 14.71 -70.28
CA TYR A 107 57.56 14.76 -70.84
C TYR A 107 57.57 14.63 -72.36
N LYS A 108 58.63 15.14 -73.00
CA LYS A 108 58.84 14.99 -74.45
C LYS A 108 58.93 13.52 -74.86
N HIS A 109 59.70 12.72 -74.11
CA HIS A 109 59.87 11.29 -74.38
C HIS A 109 58.56 10.52 -74.25
N LEU A 110 57.74 10.84 -73.24
CA LEU A 110 56.41 10.24 -73.08
C LEU A 110 55.48 10.61 -74.22
N LYS A 111 55.50 11.87 -74.67
CA LYS A 111 54.66 12.34 -75.78
C LYS A 111 55.05 11.68 -77.11
N GLU A 112 56.34 11.41 -77.35
CA GLU A 112 56.81 10.71 -78.55
C GLU A 112 56.40 9.23 -78.57
N LYS A 113 56.26 8.59 -77.40
CA LYS A 113 55.72 7.23 -77.26
C LYS A 113 54.20 7.14 -77.42
N CYS A 114 53.48 8.26 -77.33
CA CYS A 114 52.04 8.27 -77.48
C CYS A 114 51.63 8.10 -78.95
N GLN A 115 50.56 7.34 -79.18
CA GLN A 115 49.91 7.27 -80.48
C GLN A 115 48.85 8.36 -80.58
N LYS A 116 48.85 9.10 -81.68
CA LYS A 116 47.83 10.12 -81.92
C LYS A 116 46.59 9.47 -82.51
N ASP A 117 45.49 9.57 -81.78
CA ASP A 117 44.20 9.08 -82.23
C ASP A 117 43.73 9.88 -83.46
N LYS A 118 43.30 9.15 -84.50
CA LYS A 118 43.03 9.76 -85.82
C LYS A 118 41.75 10.61 -85.83
N ASP A 119 40.78 10.28 -84.98
CA ASP A 119 39.47 10.94 -84.94
C ASP A 119 39.45 12.12 -83.95
N SER A 120 40.01 11.96 -82.75
CA SER A 120 40.01 13.01 -81.72
C SER A 120 41.25 13.90 -81.74
N GLY A 121 42.34 13.45 -82.37
CA GLY A 121 43.62 14.14 -82.38
C GLY A 121 44.36 14.14 -81.03
N LEU A 122 43.87 13.37 -80.04
CA LEU A 122 44.49 13.22 -78.72
C LEU A 122 45.70 12.28 -78.76
N TYR A 123 46.69 12.53 -77.91
CA TYR A 123 47.83 11.64 -77.72
C TYR A 123 47.50 10.64 -76.61
N ILE A 124 47.46 9.36 -76.97
CA ILE A 124 47.14 8.26 -76.05
C ILE A 124 48.39 7.41 -75.85
N LEU A 125 48.82 7.24 -74.60
CA LEU A 125 49.94 6.37 -74.26
C LEU A 125 49.47 4.91 -74.19
N PRO A 126 49.97 4.00 -75.04
CA PRO A 126 49.59 2.59 -74.98
C PRO A 126 50.23 1.92 -73.77
N LEU A 127 49.45 1.16 -72.99
CA LEU A 127 49.93 0.38 -71.85
C LEU A 127 49.62 -1.10 -72.04
N SER A 128 50.62 -1.95 -71.80
CA SER A 128 50.55 -3.40 -72.07
C SER A 128 49.85 -4.21 -70.97
N LYS A 129 49.85 -3.76 -69.71
CA LYS A 129 49.25 -4.45 -68.54
C LYS A 129 48.77 -3.47 -67.44
N PRO A 130 47.69 -3.78 -66.69
CA PRO A 130 47.24 -2.98 -65.55
C PRO A 130 48.11 -3.24 -64.29
N GLN A 131 48.69 -2.18 -63.70
CA GLN A 131 49.48 -2.26 -62.46
C GLN A 131 48.59 -2.27 -61.20
N SER A 132 48.98 -3.05 -60.18
CA SER A 132 48.35 -3.10 -58.85
C SER A 132 48.85 -1.98 -57.91
N PRO A 133 48.01 -1.41 -57.03
CA PRO A 133 48.35 -0.20 -56.26
C PRO A 133 49.34 -0.46 -55.10
N THR A 134 50.41 0.33 -55.03
CA THR A 134 51.42 0.31 -53.96
C THR A 134 50.95 1.12 -52.73
N VAL A 135 51.14 0.54 -51.54
CA VAL A 135 50.69 1.04 -50.22
C VAL A 135 51.43 2.33 -49.84
N VAL A 136 50.69 3.38 -49.47
CA VAL A 136 51.22 4.62 -48.88
C VAL A 136 50.56 4.85 -47.52
N GLU A 137 51.38 5.10 -46.49
CA GLU A 137 51.00 5.38 -45.10
C GLU A 137 49.89 6.45 -45.02
N LYS A 138 48.75 6.10 -44.39
CA LYS A 138 47.59 7.00 -44.26
C LYS A 138 47.69 7.81 -42.97
N THR A 139 47.66 9.12 -43.11
CA THR A 139 47.50 10.10 -42.02
C THR A 139 46.06 10.05 -41.49
N TYR A 140 45.86 9.74 -40.20
CA TYR A 140 44.55 9.76 -39.55
C TYR A 140 44.24 11.15 -38.97
N LEU A 141 42.99 11.62 -39.15
CA LEU A 141 42.44 12.88 -38.64
C LEU A 141 42.05 12.80 -37.16
N TYR A 142 41.69 11.61 -36.67
CA TYR A 142 41.37 11.33 -35.27
C TYR A 142 42.38 10.35 -34.67
N THR A 143 42.83 10.63 -33.45
CA THR A 143 43.65 9.68 -32.67
C THR A 143 42.82 8.44 -32.32
N GLU A 144 43.50 7.33 -32.03
CA GLU A 144 42.83 6.08 -31.67
C GLU A 144 41.98 6.24 -30.40
N GLU A 145 42.45 7.02 -29.42
CA GLU A 145 41.70 7.28 -28.19
C GLU A 145 40.48 8.19 -28.42
N GLN A 146 40.58 9.23 -29.27
CA GLN A 146 39.44 10.10 -29.61
C GLN A 146 38.36 9.37 -30.42
N THR A 147 38.79 8.50 -31.34
CA THR A 147 37.88 7.65 -32.12
C THR A 147 37.13 6.68 -31.22
N GLN A 148 37.81 6.09 -30.24
CA GLN A 148 37.19 5.21 -29.27
C GLN A 148 36.14 5.93 -28.42
N SER A 149 36.41 7.16 -27.97
CA SER A 149 35.44 7.94 -27.19
C SER A 149 34.21 8.35 -28.01
N ASP A 150 34.37 8.91 -29.22
CA ASP A 150 33.23 9.42 -30.01
C ASP A 150 32.31 8.29 -30.52
N LEU A 151 32.90 7.12 -30.83
CA LEU A 151 32.12 5.93 -31.20
C LEU A 151 31.48 5.24 -29.98
N ALA A 152 32.07 5.33 -28.79
CA ALA A 152 31.50 4.76 -27.55
C ALA A 152 30.32 5.58 -27.00
N ASP A 153 30.29 6.89 -27.26
CA ASP A 153 29.19 7.78 -26.84
C ASP A 153 27.98 7.72 -27.79
N THR A 154 28.15 7.21 -29.01
CA THR A 154 27.10 7.18 -30.04
C THR A 154 26.30 5.87 -30.01
N LYS A 155 25.02 5.92 -29.64
CA LYS A 155 24.10 4.75 -29.61
C LYS A 155 23.47 4.49 -30.99
N ILE A 156 23.32 3.21 -31.36
CA ILE A 156 22.70 2.79 -32.62
C ILE A 156 21.52 1.85 -32.34
N ASP A 157 20.39 2.12 -32.99
CA ASP A 157 19.28 1.16 -33.09
C ASP A 157 19.47 0.30 -34.35
N ILE A 158 19.76 -0.98 -34.17
CA ILE A 158 19.99 -1.93 -35.26
C ILE A 158 18.67 -2.67 -35.58
N PRO A 159 18.16 -2.66 -36.82
CA PRO A 159 16.88 -3.26 -37.18
C PRO A 159 17.02 -4.78 -37.43
N ILE A 160 17.45 -5.54 -36.43
CA ILE A 160 17.58 -7.01 -36.49
C ILE A 160 16.73 -7.62 -35.38
N GLU A 161 15.79 -8.51 -35.75
CA GLU A 161 15.03 -9.32 -34.79
C GLU A 161 16.01 -10.15 -33.96
N GLY A 162 16.22 -9.72 -32.70
CA GLY A 162 17.16 -10.35 -31.78
C GLY A 162 18.08 -9.35 -31.03
N LEU A 163 18.39 -8.19 -31.62
CA LEU A 163 19.35 -7.21 -31.08
C LEU A 163 18.73 -5.85 -30.69
N ALA A 164 17.41 -5.68 -30.86
CA ALA A 164 16.71 -4.41 -30.68
C ALA A 164 16.73 -3.78 -29.26
N ASP A 165 17.01 -4.55 -28.20
CA ASP A 165 16.83 -4.05 -26.81
C ASP A 165 18.13 -3.83 -26.01
N LYS A 166 19.30 -3.94 -26.66
CA LYS A 166 20.58 -3.54 -26.03
C LYS A 166 21.04 -2.26 -26.71
N PRO A 167 21.18 -1.12 -25.99
CA PRO A 167 21.73 0.10 -26.58
C PRO A 167 23.22 -0.12 -26.81
N MET A 168 23.56 -0.74 -27.94
CA MET A 168 24.94 -0.94 -28.36
C MET A 168 25.45 0.39 -28.90
N ASN A 169 26.61 0.82 -28.43
CA ASN A 169 27.29 1.96 -29.00
C ASN A 169 28.04 1.52 -30.27
N LEU A 170 28.28 2.48 -31.17
CA LEU A 170 28.92 2.25 -32.46
C LEU A 170 30.30 1.58 -32.31
N TRP A 171 31.00 1.84 -31.21
CA TRP A 171 32.26 1.18 -30.86
C TRP A 171 32.11 -0.33 -30.59
N ASP A 172 31.10 -0.73 -29.83
CA ASP A 172 30.87 -2.14 -29.52
C ASP A 172 30.41 -2.92 -30.77
N VAL A 173 29.61 -2.29 -31.65
CA VAL A 173 29.21 -2.88 -32.94
C VAL A 173 30.44 -3.10 -33.83
N MET A 174 31.32 -2.10 -33.91
CA MET A 174 32.56 -2.22 -34.67
C MET A 174 33.48 -3.31 -34.13
N ASN A 175 33.57 -3.50 -32.82
CA ASN A 175 34.43 -4.53 -32.23
C ASN A 175 33.79 -5.92 -32.10
N SER A 176 32.51 -6.04 -32.47
CA SER A 176 31.81 -7.32 -32.50
C SER A 176 32.14 -8.14 -33.76
N ASN A 177 31.73 -9.42 -33.76
CA ASN A 177 31.85 -10.31 -34.92
C ASN A 177 30.77 -10.05 -36.00
N LEU A 178 29.98 -8.98 -35.87
CA LEU A 178 28.88 -8.67 -36.78
C LEU A 178 29.38 -8.28 -38.18
N LEU A 179 30.55 -7.63 -38.25
CA LEU A 179 31.20 -7.22 -39.49
C LEU A 179 32.45 -8.07 -39.76
N PRO A 180 32.73 -8.46 -41.02
CA PRO A 180 34.01 -9.07 -41.39
C PRO A 180 35.17 -8.20 -40.94
N GLU A 181 36.23 -8.81 -40.42
CA GLU A 181 37.37 -8.08 -39.85
C GLU A 181 38.01 -7.11 -40.86
N GLN A 182 38.00 -7.45 -42.14
CA GLN A 182 38.48 -6.60 -43.23
C GLN A 182 37.61 -5.35 -43.45
N GLU A 183 36.29 -5.49 -43.37
CA GLU A 183 35.34 -4.37 -43.53
C GLU A 183 35.30 -3.49 -42.28
N ARG A 184 35.45 -4.10 -41.10
CA ARG A 184 35.62 -3.41 -39.82
C ARG A 184 36.84 -2.48 -39.86
N LEU A 185 38.01 -3.03 -40.21
CA LEU A 185 39.25 -2.27 -40.25
C LEU A 185 39.17 -1.15 -41.29
N LYS A 186 38.54 -1.41 -42.44
CA LYS A 186 38.29 -0.42 -43.49
C LYS A 186 37.39 0.72 -43.01
N LEU A 187 36.27 0.42 -42.36
CA LEU A 187 35.34 1.43 -41.82
C LEU A 187 35.97 2.26 -40.69
N LEU A 188 36.72 1.63 -39.77
CA LEU A 188 37.48 2.34 -38.72
C LEU A 188 38.54 3.26 -39.32
N GLU A 189 39.24 2.80 -40.35
CA GLU A 189 40.24 3.59 -41.05
C GLU A 189 39.63 4.75 -41.85
N GLU A 190 38.49 4.54 -42.50
CA GLU A 190 37.74 5.59 -43.20
C GLU A 190 37.16 6.64 -42.23
N TYR A 191 36.73 6.22 -41.03
CA TYR A 191 36.29 7.14 -39.98
C TYR A 191 37.47 7.89 -39.34
N ARG A 192 38.56 7.18 -38.97
CA ARG A 192 39.79 7.80 -38.44
C ARG A 192 40.42 8.77 -39.42
N SER A 193 40.30 8.53 -40.72
CA SER A 193 40.75 9.44 -41.78
C SER A 193 39.71 10.52 -42.16
N GLY A 194 38.58 10.61 -41.44
CA GLY A 194 37.54 11.62 -41.62
C GLY A 194 36.75 11.52 -42.94
N LYS A 195 36.91 10.44 -43.71
CA LYS A 195 36.25 10.22 -44.99
C LYS A 195 34.76 9.89 -44.86
N ILE A 196 34.37 9.30 -43.74
CA ILE A 196 32.98 9.00 -43.41
C ILE A 196 32.61 9.66 -42.09
N THR A 197 31.39 10.22 -42.00
CA THR A 197 30.83 10.69 -40.73
C THR A 197 30.26 9.51 -39.94
N LYS A 198 30.06 9.68 -38.63
CA LYS A 198 29.47 8.64 -37.77
C LYS A 198 28.08 8.21 -38.26
N GLU A 199 27.27 9.13 -38.77
CA GLU A 199 25.94 8.81 -39.33
C GLU A 199 26.04 7.98 -40.61
N ARG A 200 27.03 8.27 -41.46
CA ARG A 200 27.25 7.50 -42.71
C ARG A 200 27.83 6.12 -42.43
N MET A 201 28.68 6.02 -41.41
CA MET A 201 29.22 4.76 -40.91
C MET A 201 28.11 3.81 -40.45
N ILE A 202 27.11 4.32 -39.72
CA ILE A 202 25.93 3.54 -39.29
C ILE A 202 25.17 2.96 -40.49
N ILE A 203 24.92 3.77 -41.53
CA ILE A 203 24.19 3.33 -42.73
C ILE A 203 24.93 2.20 -43.45
N ILE A 204 26.25 2.32 -43.64
CA ILE A 204 27.06 1.31 -44.32
C ILE A 204 27.08 0.00 -43.51
N ILE A 205 27.16 0.10 -42.18
CA ILE A 205 27.09 -1.06 -41.30
C ILE A 205 25.75 -1.79 -41.46
N ILE A 206 24.62 -1.07 -41.45
CA ILE A 206 23.30 -1.66 -41.67
C ILE A 206 23.21 -2.33 -43.06
N GLU A 207 23.72 -1.66 -44.10
CA GLU A 207 23.69 -2.16 -45.49
C GLU A 207 24.54 -3.44 -45.67
N ILE A 208 25.72 -3.51 -45.06
CA ILE A 208 26.57 -4.71 -45.06
C ILE A 208 25.88 -5.87 -44.34
N MET A 209 25.21 -5.58 -43.23
CA MET A 209 24.47 -6.59 -42.47
C MET A 209 23.30 -7.17 -43.29
N GLU A 210 22.56 -6.32 -44.01
CA GLU A 210 21.49 -6.76 -44.91
C GLU A 210 22.02 -7.57 -46.10
N GLN A 211 23.10 -7.14 -46.75
CA GLN A 211 23.68 -7.85 -47.92
C GLN A 211 24.23 -9.23 -47.56
N ARG A 212 24.83 -9.37 -46.37
CA ARG A 212 25.36 -10.65 -45.89
C ARG A 212 24.25 -11.65 -45.56
N GLU A 213 23.09 -11.17 -45.12
CA GLU A 213 21.95 -12.05 -44.85
C GLU A 213 21.39 -12.67 -46.15
N ILE A 214 21.48 -11.98 -47.29
CA ILE A 214 21.01 -12.44 -48.60
C ILE A 214 21.91 -13.57 -49.17
N ILE A 215 23.23 -13.41 -49.15
CA ILE A 215 24.17 -14.36 -49.81
C ILE A 215 24.23 -15.72 -49.09
N ILE A 216 24.05 -15.75 -47.77
CA ILE A 216 24.12 -16.99 -46.99
C ILE A 216 22.79 -17.77 -47.08
N ASN A 217 21.66 -17.11 -47.40
CA ASN A 217 20.33 -17.75 -47.52
C ASN A 217 20.17 -18.72 -48.70
N ASP A 218 21.04 -18.70 -49.71
CA ASP A 218 20.85 -19.43 -50.98
C ASP A 218 21.75 -20.69 -51.19
N SER A 219 22.49 -21.16 -50.18
CA SER A 219 23.28 -22.41 -50.33
C SER A 219 22.43 -23.68 -50.09
N PRO A 220 22.28 -24.58 -51.08
CA PRO A 220 21.41 -25.76 -51.00
C PRO A 220 21.90 -26.87 -50.04
N LEU A 221 23.07 -26.71 -49.41
CA LEU A 221 23.72 -27.70 -48.54
C LEU A 221 23.88 -27.23 -47.07
N SER A 222 23.27 -26.10 -46.71
CA SER A 222 23.32 -25.54 -45.34
C SER A 222 21.93 -25.24 -44.81
N TYR A 223 21.67 -25.51 -43.52
CA TYR A 223 20.38 -25.26 -42.88
C TYR A 223 20.55 -24.33 -41.67
N LYS A 224 19.72 -23.27 -41.58
CA LYS A 224 19.75 -22.29 -40.47
C LYS A 224 19.00 -22.86 -39.26
N THR A 225 19.74 -23.20 -38.19
CA THR A 225 19.14 -23.44 -36.86
C THR A 225 19.04 -22.13 -36.08
N ILE A 226 18.39 -22.17 -34.91
CA ILE A 226 18.14 -20.98 -34.05
C ILE A 226 19.43 -20.24 -33.70
N ARG A 227 20.56 -20.94 -33.53
CA ARG A 227 21.84 -20.33 -33.15
C ARG A 227 22.87 -20.23 -34.28
N ARG A 228 22.89 -21.20 -35.19
CA ARG A 228 23.93 -21.29 -36.24
C ARG A 228 23.43 -22.03 -37.48
N ARG A 229 24.03 -21.76 -38.64
CA ARG A 229 23.88 -22.62 -39.82
C ARG A 229 24.76 -23.86 -39.69
N ILE A 230 24.17 -25.02 -39.89
CA ILE A 230 24.85 -26.31 -39.85
C ILE A 230 24.97 -26.85 -41.28
N THR A 231 26.15 -27.36 -41.61
CA THR A 231 26.46 -28.00 -42.89
C THR A 231 26.36 -29.52 -42.77
N ILE A 232 26.10 -30.17 -43.90
CA ILE A 232 26.00 -31.63 -43.97
C ILE A 232 27.35 -32.31 -43.64
N GLU A 233 28.48 -31.67 -43.96
CA GLU A 233 29.82 -32.18 -43.61
C GLU A 233 30.06 -32.17 -42.10
N GLU A 234 29.58 -31.16 -41.37
CA GLU A 234 29.68 -31.10 -39.91
C GLU A 234 28.89 -32.25 -39.26
N LEU A 235 27.68 -32.56 -39.76
CA LEU A 235 26.87 -33.68 -39.25
C LEU A 235 27.52 -35.03 -39.50
N TYR A 236 28.16 -35.21 -40.67
CA TYR A 236 28.87 -36.45 -41.01
C TYR A 236 30.14 -36.60 -40.16
N ASN A 237 30.92 -35.53 -39.98
CA ASN A 237 32.11 -35.52 -39.12
C ASN A 237 31.77 -35.75 -37.64
N ALA A 238 30.55 -35.42 -37.23
CA ALA A 238 30.01 -35.74 -35.91
C ALA A 238 29.42 -37.16 -35.82
N ARG A 239 29.40 -37.94 -36.91
CA ARG A 239 28.74 -39.25 -37.05
C ARG A 239 27.25 -39.25 -36.68
N ILE A 240 26.58 -38.10 -36.82
CA ILE A 240 25.13 -38.00 -36.63
C ILE A 240 24.40 -38.59 -37.84
N ILE A 241 24.98 -38.41 -39.04
CA ILE A 241 24.56 -39.07 -40.27
C ILE A 241 25.62 -40.07 -40.72
N ASP A 242 25.17 -41.13 -41.38
CA ASP A 242 26.02 -42.15 -41.96
C ASP A 242 26.56 -41.74 -43.34
N LEU A 243 27.58 -42.47 -43.79
CA LEU A 243 28.23 -42.21 -45.08
C LEU A 243 27.26 -42.38 -46.26
N GLU A 244 26.28 -43.29 -46.14
CA GLU A 244 25.27 -43.51 -47.16
C GLU A 244 24.34 -42.29 -47.30
N THR A 245 23.79 -41.79 -46.19
CA THR A 245 22.92 -40.59 -46.20
C THR A 245 23.69 -39.34 -46.65
N TYR A 246 24.96 -39.19 -46.23
CA TYR A 246 25.83 -38.10 -46.70
C TYR A 246 26.00 -38.11 -48.23
N ASN A 247 26.27 -39.29 -48.81
CA ASN A 247 26.43 -39.43 -50.26
C ASN A 247 25.12 -39.18 -51.03
N LEU A 248 23.98 -39.59 -50.48
CA LEU A 248 22.66 -39.33 -51.07
C LEU A 248 22.31 -37.83 -51.09
N LEU A 249 22.68 -37.10 -50.03
CA LEU A 249 22.55 -35.64 -49.95
C LEU A 249 23.43 -34.93 -50.97
N LYS A 250 24.70 -35.34 -51.09
CA LYS A 250 25.65 -34.77 -52.05
C LYS A 250 25.25 -35.02 -53.51
N GLN A 251 24.53 -36.12 -53.77
CA GLN A 251 23.96 -36.46 -55.06
C GLN A 251 22.59 -35.78 -55.34
N GLY A 252 22.04 -35.02 -54.38
CA GLY A 252 20.74 -34.34 -54.50
C GLY A 252 19.53 -35.28 -54.51
N LYS A 253 19.68 -36.53 -54.06
CA LYS A 253 18.60 -37.54 -54.03
C LYS A 253 17.72 -37.45 -52.78
N ARG A 254 18.17 -36.72 -51.76
CA ARG A 254 17.40 -36.38 -50.55
C ARG A 254 17.56 -34.90 -50.27
N ASP A 255 16.52 -34.27 -49.73
CA ASP A 255 16.59 -32.88 -49.26
C ASP A 255 17.22 -32.85 -47.85
N ILE A 256 17.94 -31.77 -47.54
CA ILE A 256 18.48 -31.52 -46.20
C ILE A 256 17.35 -31.40 -45.19
N ARG A 257 16.20 -30.83 -45.57
CA ARG A 257 15.02 -30.70 -44.71
C ARG A 257 14.50 -32.05 -44.21
N ASP A 258 14.41 -33.05 -45.08
CA ASP A 258 13.93 -34.38 -44.72
C ASP A 258 14.83 -35.04 -43.66
N ILE A 259 16.14 -34.83 -43.76
CA ILE A 259 17.12 -35.40 -42.83
C ILE A 259 17.12 -34.65 -41.50
N MET A 260 16.95 -33.33 -41.53
CA MET A 260 16.76 -32.52 -40.32
C MET A 260 15.44 -32.87 -39.61
N GLU A 261 14.46 -33.43 -40.33
CA GLU A 261 13.22 -33.90 -39.73
C GLU A 261 13.32 -35.28 -39.07
N MET A 262 14.33 -36.08 -39.40
CA MET A 262 14.55 -37.41 -38.82
C MET A 262 14.79 -37.34 -37.30
N ALA A 263 14.09 -38.19 -36.56
CA ALA A 263 14.18 -38.24 -35.09
C ALA A 263 15.61 -38.52 -34.59
N SER A 264 16.37 -39.36 -35.31
CA SER A 264 17.75 -39.72 -34.99
C SER A 264 18.73 -38.54 -35.10
N VAL A 265 18.41 -37.53 -35.91
CA VAL A 265 19.22 -36.33 -36.13
C VAL A 265 18.72 -35.18 -35.22
N LYS A 266 17.39 -35.02 -35.11
CA LYS A 266 16.76 -34.02 -34.21
C LYS A 266 17.21 -34.13 -32.76
N GLN A 267 17.35 -35.35 -32.24
CA GLN A 267 17.81 -35.57 -30.86
C GLN A 267 19.20 -35.00 -30.59
N TYR A 268 20.08 -34.93 -31.60
CA TYR A 268 21.42 -34.37 -31.43
C TYR A 268 21.43 -32.86 -31.71
N LEU A 269 20.63 -32.40 -32.67
CA LEU A 269 20.53 -30.99 -33.01
C LEU A 269 19.86 -30.15 -31.92
N TYR A 270 18.71 -30.60 -31.43
CA TYR A 270 17.85 -29.85 -30.50
C TYR A 270 17.76 -30.50 -29.11
N GLY A 271 18.26 -31.73 -28.96
CA GLY A 271 18.08 -32.52 -27.74
C GLY A 271 16.79 -33.35 -27.74
N THR A 272 16.68 -34.29 -26.79
CA THR A 272 15.50 -35.13 -26.51
C THR A 272 14.45 -34.44 -25.62
N GLY A 273 14.62 -33.14 -25.41
CA GLY A 273 13.76 -32.27 -24.59
C GLY A 273 14.20 -32.19 -23.13
N CYS A 274 14.43 -30.97 -22.64
CA CYS A 274 14.70 -30.65 -21.24
C CYS A 274 13.41 -30.54 -20.42
N VAL A 275 13.53 -30.40 -19.09
CA VAL A 275 12.41 -30.01 -18.23
C VAL A 275 11.97 -28.60 -18.65
N ALA A 276 10.91 -28.47 -19.44
CA ALA A 276 10.49 -27.23 -20.06
C ALA A 276 9.75 -26.29 -19.08
N GLY A 277 9.08 -26.87 -18.09
CA GLY A 277 8.16 -26.14 -17.25
C GLY A 277 7.45 -27.04 -16.26
N VAL A 278 6.41 -26.49 -15.66
CA VAL A 278 5.57 -27.22 -14.73
C VAL A 278 4.11 -27.11 -15.09
N THR A 279 3.35 -28.12 -14.69
CA THR A 279 1.90 -28.20 -14.86
C THR A 279 1.23 -28.43 -13.51
N THR A 280 0.10 -27.76 -13.32
CA THR A 280 -0.83 -28.00 -12.20
C THR A 280 -2.01 -28.86 -12.68
N GLU A 281 -2.83 -29.38 -11.77
CA GLU A 281 -3.96 -30.25 -12.18
C GLU A 281 -5.04 -29.48 -12.95
N SER A 282 -5.15 -28.17 -12.70
CA SER A 282 -5.92 -27.23 -13.53
C SER A 282 -5.45 -27.09 -14.99
N SER A 283 -4.49 -27.91 -15.44
CA SER A 283 -3.93 -27.94 -16.81
C SER A 283 -3.27 -26.64 -17.26
N LEU A 284 -2.91 -25.75 -16.33
CA LEU A 284 -2.17 -24.53 -16.62
C LEU A 284 -0.68 -24.86 -16.72
N LYS A 285 -0.15 -24.80 -17.94
CA LYS A 285 1.30 -24.81 -18.21
C LYS A 285 1.90 -23.50 -17.74
N MET A 286 3.04 -23.56 -17.07
CA MET A 286 3.78 -22.36 -16.68
C MET A 286 5.28 -22.59 -16.73
N SER A 287 6.04 -21.52 -16.95
CA SER A 287 7.50 -21.58 -16.93
C SER A 287 8.02 -21.82 -15.51
N ILE A 288 9.24 -22.36 -15.39
CA ILE A 288 9.89 -22.61 -14.10
C ILE A 288 10.04 -21.29 -13.30
N TYR A 289 10.38 -20.20 -13.99
CA TYR A 289 10.52 -18.88 -13.39
C TYR A 289 9.18 -18.35 -12.84
N GLN A 290 8.09 -18.51 -13.60
CA GLN A 290 6.75 -18.14 -13.11
C GLN A 290 6.33 -19.00 -11.90
N ALA A 291 6.64 -20.29 -11.93
CA ALA A 291 6.38 -21.19 -10.81
C ALA A 291 7.18 -20.78 -9.56
N MET A 292 8.43 -20.36 -9.72
CA MET A 292 9.27 -19.83 -8.65
C MET A 292 8.69 -18.53 -8.07
N LYS A 293 8.28 -17.57 -8.90
CA LYS A 293 7.69 -16.30 -8.44
C LYS A 293 6.36 -16.47 -7.72
N ARG A 294 5.56 -17.46 -8.12
CA ARG A 294 4.29 -17.80 -7.45
C ARG A 294 4.47 -18.69 -6.22
N GLY A 295 5.69 -19.08 -5.88
CA GLY A 295 6.00 -19.89 -4.70
C GLY A 295 5.72 -21.39 -4.86
N PHE A 296 5.46 -21.86 -6.08
CA PHE A 296 5.28 -23.30 -6.35
C PHE A 296 6.61 -24.06 -6.30
N ILE A 297 7.75 -23.42 -6.54
CA ILE A 297 9.08 -24.05 -6.47
C ILE A 297 10.00 -23.19 -5.61
N LYS A 298 10.80 -23.83 -4.75
CA LYS A 298 11.84 -23.14 -3.97
C LYS A 298 12.80 -22.43 -4.95
N PRO A 299 13.22 -21.17 -4.68
CA PRO A 299 14.07 -20.43 -5.61
C PRO A 299 15.37 -21.14 -6.01
N GLU A 300 15.99 -21.85 -5.06
CA GLU A 300 17.19 -22.65 -5.31
C GLU A 300 16.95 -23.77 -6.33
N VAL A 301 15.86 -24.51 -6.18
CA VAL A 301 15.49 -25.61 -7.11
C VAL A 301 15.14 -25.03 -8.47
N GLY A 302 14.33 -23.97 -8.50
CA GLY A 302 13.92 -23.30 -9.75
C GLY A 302 15.10 -22.76 -10.55
N LEU A 303 16.06 -22.12 -9.87
CA LEU A 303 17.30 -21.64 -10.51
C LEU A 303 18.09 -22.78 -11.14
N THR A 304 18.29 -23.89 -10.42
CA THR A 304 19.07 -25.00 -10.96
C THR A 304 18.44 -25.68 -12.17
N LEU A 305 17.11 -25.70 -12.25
CA LEU A 305 16.40 -26.22 -13.43
C LEU A 305 16.51 -25.26 -14.62
N LEU A 306 16.47 -23.94 -14.38
CA LEU A 306 16.71 -22.93 -15.41
C LEU A 306 18.16 -22.94 -15.90
N GLU A 307 19.13 -23.14 -15.01
CA GLU A 307 20.54 -23.35 -15.39
C GLU A 307 20.70 -24.59 -16.26
N ALA A 308 20.00 -25.69 -15.95
CA ALA A 308 19.99 -26.88 -16.80
C ALA A 308 19.34 -26.61 -18.18
N GLN A 309 18.27 -25.82 -18.26
CA GLN A 309 17.71 -25.41 -19.55
C GLN A 309 18.72 -24.61 -20.38
N ALA A 310 19.36 -23.60 -19.78
CA ALA A 310 20.38 -22.80 -20.45
C ALA A 310 21.59 -23.64 -20.90
N ALA A 311 22.02 -24.60 -20.07
CA ALA A 311 23.16 -25.47 -20.36
C ALA A 311 22.86 -26.59 -21.37
N THR A 312 21.58 -26.95 -21.58
CA THR A 312 21.15 -27.95 -22.58
C THR A 312 20.80 -27.34 -23.92
N GLY A 313 20.74 -26.02 -24.00
CA GLY A 313 20.43 -25.32 -25.23
C GLY A 313 19.67 -24.05 -24.90
N PHE A 314 18.37 -24.16 -24.74
CA PHE A 314 17.46 -23.01 -24.77
C PHE A 314 16.65 -22.90 -23.48
N ILE A 315 16.28 -21.67 -23.12
CA ILE A 315 15.21 -21.42 -22.16
C ILE A 315 13.87 -21.65 -22.86
N VAL A 316 13.00 -22.45 -22.25
CA VAL A 316 11.74 -22.83 -22.87
C VAL A 316 10.59 -22.05 -22.25
N ASP A 317 9.76 -21.42 -23.10
CA ASP A 317 8.43 -20.95 -22.70
C ASP A 317 7.39 -22.05 -23.00
N PRO A 318 6.91 -22.78 -21.98
CA PRO A 318 5.98 -23.88 -22.19
C PRO A 318 4.56 -23.43 -22.56
N VAL A 319 4.23 -22.14 -22.41
CA VAL A 319 2.91 -21.60 -22.76
C VAL A 319 2.85 -21.30 -24.25
N LYS A 320 3.90 -20.67 -24.79
CA LYS A 320 4.02 -20.35 -26.21
C LYS A 320 4.66 -21.47 -27.03
N ASN A 321 5.23 -22.47 -26.37
CA ASN A 321 6.04 -23.53 -26.99
C ASN A 321 7.20 -22.97 -27.82
N GLU A 322 7.88 -21.95 -27.26
CA GLU A 322 9.03 -21.28 -27.88
C GLU A 322 10.31 -21.64 -27.12
N THR A 323 11.40 -21.87 -27.86
CA THR A 323 12.75 -22.01 -27.34
C THR A 323 13.52 -20.72 -27.59
N LEU A 324 14.05 -20.12 -26.53
CA LEU A 324 14.66 -18.79 -26.54
C LEU A 324 16.11 -18.86 -26.03
N THR A 325 16.95 -17.95 -26.50
CA THR A 325 18.24 -17.66 -25.85
C THR A 325 18.01 -16.97 -24.49
N VAL A 326 19.03 -16.90 -23.64
CA VAL A 326 18.89 -16.27 -22.31
C VAL A 326 18.52 -14.78 -22.44
N GLU A 327 19.15 -14.06 -23.38
CA GLU A 327 18.85 -12.64 -23.63
C GLU A 327 17.39 -12.44 -24.12
N GLU A 328 16.91 -13.27 -25.04
CA GLU A 328 15.53 -13.21 -25.53
C GLU A 328 14.50 -13.59 -24.46
N ALA A 329 14.83 -14.55 -23.60
CA ALA A 329 13.97 -14.98 -22.50
C ALA A 329 13.76 -13.86 -21.48
N VAL A 330 14.80 -13.05 -21.18
CA VAL A 330 14.69 -11.88 -20.31
C VAL A 330 13.88 -10.78 -20.99
N ARG A 331 14.13 -10.52 -22.28
CA ARG A 331 13.36 -9.56 -23.08
C ARG A 331 11.87 -9.86 -23.11
N LYS A 332 11.51 -11.13 -23.36
CA LYS A 332 10.12 -11.60 -23.42
C LYS A 332 9.50 -11.82 -22.03
N GLY A 333 10.25 -11.59 -20.94
CA GLY A 333 9.77 -11.75 -19.56
C GLY A 333 9.51 -13.20 -19.14
N VAL A 334 10.07 -14.18 -19.86
CA VAL A 334 10.03 -15.60 -19.48
C VAL A 334 10.90 -15.84 -18.25
N VAL A 335 12.01 -15.10 -18.16
CA VAL A 335 12.94 -15.06 -17.03
C VAL A 335 13.15 -13.62 -16.58
N GLY A 336 13.36 -13.39 -15.29
CA GLY A 336 13.64 -12.06 -14.76
C GLY A 336 15.11 -11.63 -14.86
N PRO A 337 15.38 -10.31 -14.85
CA PRO A 337 16.74 -9.77 -14.95
C PRO A 337 17.64 -10.17 -13.77
N GLU A 338 17.07 -10.52 -12.61
CA GLU A 338 17.84 -10.87 -11.40
C GLU A 338 18.69 -12.14 -11.52
N ILE A 339 18.34 -13.04 -12.45
CA ILE A 339 19.08 -14.29 -12.69
C ILE A 339 19.76 -14.32 -14.05
N HIS A 340 19.74 -13.19 -14.79
CA HIS A 340 20.34 -13.06 -16.13
C HIS A 340 21.81 -13.52 -16.13
N ASP A 341 22.64 -12.98 -15.25
CA ASP A 341 24.10 -13.25 -15.27
C ASP A 341 24.42 -14.71 -14.95
N LYS A 342 23.63 -15.33 -14.07
CA LYS A 342 23.78 -16.76 -13.74
C LYS A 342 23.41 -17.65 -14.92
N LEU A 343 22.31 -17.34 -15.58
CA LEU A 343 21.88 -18.09 -16.77
C LEU A 343 22.79 -17.86 -17.96
N LEU A 344 23.33 -16.65 -18.14
CA LEU A 344 24.33 -16.38 -19.17
C LEU A 344 25.60 -17.18 -18.91
N SER A 345 26.01 -17.33 -17.65
CA SER A 345 27.11 -18.23 -17.28
C SER A 345 26.80 -19.69 -17.58
N ALA A 346 25.55 -20.14 -17.40
CA ALA A 346 25.11 -21.49 -17.74
C ALA A 346 25.05 -21.71 -19.27
N GLU A 347 24.62 -20.73 -20.04
CA GLU A 347 24.57 -20.77 -21.52
C GLU A 347 25.96 -20.91 -22.14
N ARG A 348 27.03 -20.51 -21.44
CA ARG A 348 28.43 -20.79 -21.84
C ARG A 348 28.75 -22.28 -21.89
N ALA A 349 27.96 -23.15 -21.28
CA ALA A 349 28.09 -24.59 -21.50
C ALA A 349 27.74 -25.01 -22.95
N VAL A 350 26.97 -24.18 -23.68
CA VAL A 350 26.62 -24.41 -25.10
C VAL A 350 27.43 -23.51 -26.02
N THR A 351 27.61 -22.22 -25.69
CA THR A 351 28.38 -21.28 -26.53
C THR A 351 29.90 -21.40 -26.33
N GLY A 352 30.29 -22.07 -25.24
CA GLY A 352 31.66 -22.36 -24.85
C GLY A 352 32.28 -21.33 -23.91
N TYR A 353 33.26 -21.78 -23.13
CA TYR A 353 34.00 -20.94 -22.20
C TYR A 353 35.21 -20.36 -22.89
N LYS A 354 35.39 -19.03 -22.84
CA LYS A 354 36.63 -18.41 -23.27
C LYS A 354 37.74 -18.66 -22.24
N ASP A 355 38.78 -19.37 -22.64
CA ASP A 355 39.97 -19.59 -21.83
C ASP A 355 40.76 -18.27 -21.67
N PRO A 356 40.97 -17.76 -20.45
CA PRO A 356 41.72 -16.52 -20.22
C PRO A 356 43.15 -16.55 -20.76
N TYR A 357 43.77 -17.74 -20.84
CA TYR A 357 45.17 -17.89 -21.23
C TYR A 357 45.37 -18.04 -22.74
N SER A 358 44.49 -18.80 -23.42
CA SER A 358 44.61 -19.05 -24.85
C SER A 358 43.67 -18.21 -25.72
N GLY A 359 42.66 -17.57 -25.12
CA GLY A 359 41.59 -16.88 -25.83
C GLY A 359 40.65 -17.81 -26.61
N LYS A 360 40.93 -19.12 -26.64
CA LYS A 360 40.12 -20.12 -27.35
C LYS A 360 38.84 -20.45 -26.60
N ILE A 361 37.82 -20.81 -27.36
CA ILE A 361 36.57 -21.35 -26.82
C ILE A 361 36.79 -22.82 -26.48
N ILE A 362 36.49 -23.20 -25.24
CA ILE A 362 36.63 -24.56 -24.72
C ILE A 362 35.30 -25.08 -24.19
N SER A 363 35.16 -26.41 -24.15
CA SER A 363 33.96 -27.08 -23.64
C SER A 363 33.83 -26.98 -22.12
N LEU A 364 32.64 -27.28 -21.60
CA LEU A 364 32.37 -27.30 -20.16
C LEU A 364 33.33 -28.22 -19.39
N PHE A 365 33.63 -29.40 -19.93
CA PHE A 365 34.56 -30.35 -19.31
C PHE A 365 36.02 -29.87 -19.34
N GLN A 366 36.43 -29.18 -20.40
CA GLN A 366 37.76 -28.58 -20.46
C GLN A 366 37.88 -27.37 -19.53
N ALA A 367 36.80 -26.61 -19.35
CA ALA A 367 36.72 -25.53 -18.37
C ALA A 367 36.81 -26.07 -16.94
N LEU A 368 36.16 -27.21 -16.65
CA LEU A 368 36.30 -27.96 -15.41
C LEU A 368 37.77 -28.35 -15.14
N LYS A 369 38.47 -28.94 -16.13
CA LYS A 369 39.89 -29.33 -15.98
C LYS A 369 40.84 -28.14 -15.74
N LYS A 370 40.41 -26.93 -16.07
CA LYS A 370 41.18 -25.69 -15.90
C LYS A 370 40.69 -24.86 -14.71
N ASP A 371 39.84 -25.45 -13.85
CA ASP A 371 39.26 -24.81 -12.66
C ASP A 371 38.53 -23.48 -12.95
N LEU A 372 38.01 -23.30 -14.17
CA LEU A 372 37.22 -22.13 -14.55
C LEU A 372 35.78 -22.20 -14.03
N VAL A 373 35.34 -23.41 -13.67
CA VAL A 373 33.98 -23.73 -13.23
C VAL A 373 34.06 -24.74 -12.07
N PRO A 374 33.27 -24.57 -10.99
CA PRO A 374 33.26 -25.53 -9.88
C PRO A 374 32.89 -26.96 -10.31
N GLU A 375 33.51 -27.97 -9.69
CA GLU A 375 33.35 -29.37 -10.08
C GLU A 375 31.90 -29.85 -9.96
N ASP A 376 31.26 -29.62 -8.82
CA ASP A 376 29.87 -30.03 -8.58
C ASP A 376 28.90 -29.42 -9.60
N TYR A 377 29.13 -28.16 -9.99
CA TYR A 377 28.31 -27.47 -10.99
C TYR A 377 28.54 -28.04 -12.39
N ALA A 378 29.81 -28.23 -12.78
CA ALA A 378 30.15 -28.76 -14.10
C ALA A 378 29.62 -30.20 -14.29
N LEU A 379 29.77 -31.07 -13.28
CA LEU A 379 29.25 -32.43 -13.31
C LEU A 379 27.73 -32.46 -13.44
N LYS A 380 27.02 -31.59 -12.69
CA LYS A 380 25.56 -31.45 -12.77
C LYS A 380 25.08 -31.01 -14.16
N MET A 381 25.75 -30.03 -14.77
CA MET A 381 25.39 -29.55 -16.11
C MET A 381 25.74 -30.57 -17.21
N LEU A 382 26.86 -31.30 -17.08
CA LEU A 382 27.22 -32.39 -17.99
C LEU A 382 26.21 -33.55 -17.92
N GLU A 383 25.68 -33.85 -16.73
CA GLU A 383 24.64 -34.88 -16.55
C GLU A 383 23.34 -34.48 -17.25
N ALA A 384 22.94 -33.20 -17.13
CA ALA A 384 21.80 -32.66 -17.86
C ALA A 384 21.98 -32.76 -19.38
N GLN A 385 23.14 -32.36 -19.92
CA GLN A 385 23.46 -32.47 -21.36
C GLN A 385 23.39 -33.93 -21.85
N ASN A 386 24.03 -34.84 -21.12
CA ASN A 386 24.06 -36.26 -21.46
C ASN A 386 22.64 -36.86 -21.48
N ALA A 387 21.80 -36.50 -20.51
CA ALA A 387 20.41 -36.95 -20.43
C ALA A 387 19.52 -36.35 -21.54
N THR A 388 19.84 -35.16 -22.07
CA THR A 388 19.09 -34.51 -23.16
C THR A 388 19.61 -34.82 -24.56
N GLY A 389 20.54 -35.76 -24.74
CA GLY A 389 20.95 -36.24 -26.08
C GLY A 389 22.45 -36.44 -26.26
N GLY A 390 23.30 -35.90 -25.39
CA GLY A 390 24.75 -36.08 -25.47
C GLY A 390 25.53 -34.86 -25.00
N ILE A 391 26.86 -34.88 -25.14
CA ILE A 391 27.69 -33.75 -24.71
C ILE A 391 27.72 -32.68 -25.80
N ILE A 392 27.52 -31.41 -25.43
CA ILE A 392 27.43 -30.33 -26.42
C ILE A 392 28.82 -29.93 -26.91
N ASP A 393 28.99 -29.83 -28.22
CA ASP A 393 30.17 -29.23 -28.83
C ASP A 393 30.02 -27.70 -28.83
N PRO A 394 30.86 -26.93 -28.11
CA PRO A 394 30.75 -25.48 -28.07
C PRO A 394 31.05 -24.80 -29.41
N GLU A 395 31.81 -25.45 -30.29
CA GLU A 395 32.16 -24.90 -31.60
C GLU A 395 30.97 -24.95 -32.56
N PHE A 396 30.22 -26.05 -32.55
CA PHE A 396 29.12 -26.29 -33.48
C PHE A 396 27.72 -26.20 -32.85
N GLN A 397 27.63 -26.14 -31.52
CA GLN A 397 26.43 -25.91 -30.71
C GLN A 397 25.31 -26.96 -30.85
N PHE A 398 25.67 -28.21 -31.14
CA PHE A 398 24.79 -29.37 -31.11
C PHE A 398 25.36 -30.49 -30.22
N HIS A 399 24.52 -31.45 -29.84
CA HIS A 399 24.91 -32.58 -28.99
C HIS A 399 25.69 -33.62 -29.79
N LEU A 400 26.79 -34.10 -29.23
CA LEU A 400 27.59 -35.18 -29.78
C LEU A 400 27.25 -36.50 -29.10
N PRO A 401 27.25 -37.60 -29.87
CA PRO A 401 27.30 -38.95 -29.31
C PRO A 401 28.49 -39.10 -28.32
N ALA A 402 28.29 -39.89 -27.26
CA ALA A 402 29.29 -40.04 -26.19
C ALA A 402 30.66 -40.52 -26.70
N ASP A 403 30.69 -41.44 -27.67
CA ASP A 403 31.93 -41.96 -28.26
C ASP A 403 32.74 -40.88 -28.99
N ILE A 404 32.06 -39.98 -29.72
CA ILE A 404 32.68 -38.84 -30.40
C ILE A 404 33.12 -37.77 -29.40
N ALA A 405 32.31 -37.51 -28.36
CA ALA A 405 32.68 -36.58 -27.30
C ALA A 405 33.96 -37.03 -26.55
N LEU A 406 34.13 -38.35 -26.34
CA LEU A 406 35.37 -38.92 -25.82
C LEU A 406 36.56 -38.71 -26.77
N GLN A 407 36.37 -38.93 -28.08
CA GLN A 407 37.42 -38.74 -29.08
C GLN A 407 37.88 -37.28 -29.18
N ARG A 408 36.94 -36.32 -29.09
CA ARG A 408 37.23 -34.88 -29.11
C ARG A 408 37.75 -34.35 -27.77
N GLY A 409 37.78 -35.18 -26.72
CA GLY A 409 38.25 -34.80 -25.40
C GLY A 409 37.31 -33.84 -24.65
N TYR A 410 36.03 -33.81 -25.03
CA TYR A 410 34.98 -33.06 -24.32
C TYR A 410 34.39 -33.82 -23.14
N ILE A 411 34.77 -35.08 -22.97
CA ILE A 411 34.55 -35.87 -21.76
C ILE A 411 35.62 -36.95 -21.66
N ASN A 412 35.98 -37.39 -20.45
CA ASN A 412 36.83 -38.58 -20.26
C ASN A 412 35.96 -39.81 -19.91
N LYS A 413 36.55 -41.00 -20.06
CA LYS A 413 35.85 -42.26 -19.77
C LYS A 413 35.35 -42.34 -18.33
N GLU A 414 36.18 -41.93 -17.37
CA GLU A 414 35.86 -41.94 -15.94
C GLU A 414 34.65 -41.04 -15.60
N THR A 415 34.59 -39.81 -16.11
CA THR A 415 33.45 -38.92 -15.85
C THR A 415 32.20 -39.44 -16.55
N ASN A 416 32.33 -40.00 -17.76
CA ASN A 416 31.18 -40.57 -18.46
C ASN A 416 30.54 -41.75 -17.69
N GLU A 417 31.35 -42.58 -17.03
CA GLU A 417 30.87 -43.65 -16.15
C GLU A 417 30.21 -43.08 -14.88
N ARG A 418 30.82 -42.06 -14.25
CA ARG A 418 30.22 -41.37 -13.07
C ARG A 418 28.88 -40.69 -13.36
N LEU A 419 28.70 -40.14 -14.56
CA LEU A 419 27.44 -39.49 -14.98
C LEU A 419 26.27 -40.48 -15.12
N ALA A 420 26.55 -41.77 -15.35
CA ALA A 420 25.49 -42.77 -15.52
C ALA A 420 24.83 -43.16 -14.18
N ASP A 421 25.60 -43.29 -13.11
CA ASP A 421 25.14 -43.93 -11.86
C ASP A 421 25.21 -43.05 -10.59
N ASP A 422 26.17 -42.13 -10.47
CA ASP A 422 26.49 -41.51 -9.16
C ASP A 422 25.95 -40.08 -8.96
N ILE A 423 25.76 -39.32 -10.03
CA ILE A 423 25.53 -37.86 -9.92
C ILE A 423 24.04 -37.56 -9.71
N LYS A 424 23.66 -37.28 -8.46
CA LYS A 424 22.32 -36.81 -8.05
C LYS A 424 22.31 -35.32 -7.73
N GLY A 425 22.56 -34.50 -8.74
CA GLY A 425 22.72 -33.05 -8.60
C GLY A 425 21.41 -32.25 -8.56
N PHE A 426 20.26 -32.85 -8.92
CA PHE A 426 18.98 -32.17 -9.04
C PHE A 426 18.03 -32.55 -7.90
N THR A 427 17.11 -31.66 -7.55
CA THR A 427 16.10 -31.92 -6.53
C THR A 427 14.73 -31.91 -7.17
N ASP A 428 13.94 -32.94 -6.90
CA ASP A 428 12.54 -32.98 -7.34
C ASP A 428 11.74 -31.90 -6.60
N PRO A 429 11.10 -30.95 -7.31
CA PRO A 429 10.34 -29.90 -6.66
C PRO A 429 9.10 -30.42 -5.91
N VAL A 430 8.61 -31.63 -6.17
CA VAL A 430 7.43 -32.22 -5.49
C VAL A 430 7.85 -32.97 -4.23
N THR A 431 8.83 -33.87 -4.33
CA THR A 431 9.22 -34.78 -3.24
C THR A 431 10.42 -34.30 -2.41
N ASP A 432 11.12 -33.23 -2.84
CA ASP A 432 12.38 -32.73 -2.25
C ASP A 432 13.52 -33.77 -2.24
N GLU A 433 13.38 -34.86 -3.00
CA GLU A 433 14.37 -35.92 -3.16
C GLU A 433 15.48 -35.49 -4.13
N LYS A 434 16.75 -35.83 -3.82
CA LYS A 434 17.88 -35.64 -4.74
C LYS A 434 17.91 -36.75 -5.78
N LEU A 435 17.85 -36.38 -7.05
CA LEU A 435 17.78 -37.26 -8.21
C LEU A 435 18.83 -36.88 -9.26
N SER A 436 19.09 -37.81 -10.18
CA SER A 436 19.72 -37.46 -11.46
C SER A 436 18.71 -36.76 -12.38
N TYR A 437 19.16 -35.90 -13.29
CA TYR A 437 18.33 -35.27 -14.29
C TYR A 437 17.62 -36.31 -15.18
N ALA A 438 18.28 -37.42 -15.52
CA ALA A 438 17.64 -38.52 -16.24
C ALA A 438 16.44 -39.14 -15.48
N GLN A 439 16.54 -39.28 -14.16
CA GLN A 439 15.43 -39.72 -13.32
C GLN A 439 14.31 -38.67 -13.25
N LEU A 440 14.68 -37.39 -13.15
CA LEU A 440 13.72 -36.28 -13.15
C LEU A 440 12.92 -36.22 -14.46
N LEU A 441 13.58 -36.38 -15.62
CA LEU A 441 12.93 -36.40 -16.93
C LEU A 441 11.94 -37.56 -17.09
N LYS A 442 12.13 -38.68 -16.39
CA LYS A 442 11.19 -39.82 -16.36
C LYS A 442 9.94 -39.52 -15.53
N ARG A 443 10.02 -38.64 -14.53
CA ARG A 443 8.88 -38.19 -13.71
C ARG A 443 8.05 -37.09 -14.40
N CYS A 444 8.57 -36.44 -15.44
CA CYS A 444 7.84 -35.44 -16.22
C CYS A 444 6.76 -36.06 -17.11
N LYS A 445 5.63 -35.36 -17.25
CA LYS A 445 4.60 -35.65 -18.25
C LYS A 445 5.02 -35.05 -19.59
N LEU A 446 4.87 -35.81 -20.67
CA LEU A 446 5.18 -35.35 -22.03
C LEU A 446 3.90 -34.82 -22.68
N GLU A 447 3.85 -33.51 -22.93
CA GLU A 447 2.67 -32.83 -23.46
C GLU A 447 3.08 -31.88 -24.60
N GLY A 448 2.60 -32.14 -25.82
CA GLY A 448 2.95 -31.32 -27.00
C GLY A 448 4.44 -31.32 -27.36
N GLY A 449 5.19 -32.37 -26.98
CA GLY A 449 6.64 -32.46 -27.20
C GLY A 449 7.49 -31.85 -26.07
N LEU A 450 6.85 -31.19 -25.09
CA LEU A 450 7.52 -30.64 -23.92
C LEU A 450 7.43 -31.57 -22.71
N ARG A 451 8.48 -31.62 -21.90
CA ARG A 451 8.49 -32.36 -20.62
C ARG A 451 8.16 -31.41 -19.48
N LEU A 452 7.02 -31.63 -18.83
CA LEU A 452 6.51 -30.77 -17.77
C LEU A 452 6.47 -31.55 -16.45
N ILE A 453 6.97 -30.94 -15.37
CA ILE A 453 6.82 -31.53 -14.03
C ILE A 453 5.39 -31.29 -13.55
N SER A 454 4.66 -32.37 -13.31
CA SER A 454 3.34 -32.32 -12.68
C SER A 454 3.55 -31.96 -11.22
N LEU A 455 3.32 -30.69 -10.86
CA LEU A 455 3.50 -30.24 -9.49
C LEU A 455 2.41 -30.72 -8.54
N GLY A 456 1.35 -31.37 -9.08
CA GLY A 456 0.24 -31.99 -8.32
C GLY A 456 -0.27 -31.03 -7.27
N ASP A 457 -1.14 -30.09 -7.67
CA ASP A 457 -1.58 -28.93 -6.89
C ASP A 457 -0.87 -28.78 -5.55
N LYS A 458 0.27 -28.07 -5.57
CA LYS A 458 0.94 -27.70 -4.33
C LYS A 458 -0.04 -26.90 -3.49
N ARG A 459 -0.63 -27.66 -2.55
CA ARG A 459 -1.64 -27.33 -1.55
C ARG A 459 -3.02 -27.13 -2.15
N LEU A 460 -3.85 -28.17 -2.04
CA LEU A 460 -5.29 -27.99 -1.99
C LEU A 460 -5.59 -26.92 -0.96
N THR A 461 -6.03 -25.75 -1.43
CA THR A 461 -6.31 -24.61 -0.58
C THR A 461 -7.80 -24.33 -0.54
N PHE A 462 -8.28 -24.01 0.65
CA PHE A 462 -9.68 -23.70 0.90
C PHE A 462 -9.84 -22.19 1.10
N LYS A 463 -10.91 -21.61 0.58
CA LYS A 463 -11.19 -20.18 0.78
C LYS A 463 -11.66 -19.92 2.22
N GLY A 464 -10.84 -19.22 3.00
CA GLY A 464 -11.18 -18.71 4.33
C GLY A 464 -11.84 -17.33 4.32
N LEU A 465 -11.82 -16.64 5.45
CA LEU A 465 -12.46 -15.33 5.65
C LEU A 465 -11.76 -14.18 4.89
N ARG A 466 -10.44 -14.20 4.81
CA ARG A 466 -9.57 -13.17 4.20
C ARG A 466 -8.39 -13.76 3.44
N LYS A 467 -8.01 -15.01 3.71
CA LYS A 467 -6.90 -15.73 3.05
C LYS A 467 -7.34 -17.12 2.58
N GLN A 468 -6.50 -17.73 1.75
CA GLN A 468 -6.60 -19.14 1.40
C GLN A 468 -5.88 -19.98 2.46
N ILE A 469 -6.52 -21.07 2.89
CA ILE A 469 -6.08 -21.95 3.97
C ILE A 469 -5.51 -23.22 3.37
N THR A 470 -4.39 -23.68 3.88
CA THR A 470 -3.72 -24.90 3.41
C THR A 470 -4.28 -26.14 4.08
N LEU A 471 -4.18 -27.30 3.41
CA LEU A 471 -4.63 -28.57 3.96
C LEU A 471 -3.87 -28.95 5.25
N GLU A 472 -2.57 -28.64 5.31
CA GLU A 472 -1.75 -28.88 6.50
C GLU A 472 -2.23 -28.07 7.70
N GLU A 473 -2.70 -26.85 7.47
CA GLU A 473 -3.26 -26.01 8.53
C GLU A 473 -4.60 -26.56 9.02
N LEU A 474 -5.46 -27.05 8.13
CA LEU A 474 -6.72 -27.68 8.55
C LEU A 474 -6.49 -28.93 9.42
N ILE A 475 -5.43 -29.71 9.16
CA ILE A 475 -5.02 -30.83 10.04
C ILE A 475 -4.50 -30.29 11.37
N ARG A 476 -3.62 -29.29 11.35
CA ARG A 476 -3.04 -28.69 12.57
C ARG A 476 -4.12 -28.08 13.47
N SER A 477 -5.17 -27.56 12.87
CA SER A 477 -6.36 -27.04 13.54
C SER A 477 -7.35 -28.11 13.97
N GLN A 478 -7.07 -29.39 13.70
CA GLN A 478 -7.93 -30.54 13.98
C GLN A 478 -9.34 -30.39 13.39
N ILE A 479 -9.45 -29.71 12.25
CA ILE A 479 -10.70 -29.51 11.51
C ILE A 479 -10.96 -30.69 10.57
N ILE A 480 -9.87 -31.29 10.05
CA ILE A 480 -9.91 -32.49 9.21
C ILE A 480 -8.99 -33.57 9.77
N ASP A 481 -9.37 -34.82 9.54
CA ASP A 481 -8.57 -35.99 9.89
C ASP A 481 -7.62 -36.37 8.75
N GLN A 482 -6.56 -37.10 9.10
CA GLN A 482 -5.58 -37.60 8.13
C GLN A 482 -6.24 -38.49 7.05
N GLN A 483 -7.32 -39.19 7.39
CA GLN A 483 -8.08 -40.05 6.46
C GLN A 483 -8.80 -39.23 5.37
N THR A 484 -9.39 -38.09 5.74
CA THR A 484 -10.05 -37.20 4.77
C THR A 484 -9.03 -36.60 3.81
N VAL A 485 -7.80 -36.36 4.28
CA VAL A 485 -6.70 -35.89 3.44
C VAL A 485 -6.23 -36.95 2.45
N THR A 486 -6.15 -38.22 2.86
CA THR A 486 -5.81 -39.31 1.94
C THR A 486 -6.89 -39.49 0.88
N GLU A 487 -8.18 -39.47 1.26
CA GLU A 487 -9.30 -39.58 0.32
C GLU A 487 -9.37 -38.40 -0.68
N LEU A 488 -8.99 -37.20 -0.23
CA LEU A 488 -8.92 -36.00 -1.08
C LEU A 488 -7.72 -36.07 -2.05
N ASN A 489 -6.56 -36.56 -1.59
CA ASN A 489 -5.38 -36.76 -2.44
C ASN A 489 -5.56 -37.91 -3.44
N GLU A 490 -6.36 -38.91 -3.10
CA GLU A 490 -6.72 -40.04 -3.98
C GLU A 490 -7.86 -39.69 -4.96
N GLY A 491 -8.46 -38.49 -4.83
CA GLY A 491 -9.54 -38.01 -5.71
C GLY A 491 -10.91 -38.66 -5.47
N LEU A 492 -11.09 -39.35 -4.34
CA LEU A 492 -12.36 -39.97 -3.94
C LEU A 492 -13.36 -38.93 -3.42
N LEU A 493 -12.85 -37.83 -2.87
CA LEU A 493 -13.64 -36.68 -2.43
C LEU A 493 -13.27 -35.44 -3.25
N SER A 494 -14.28 -34.65 -3.60
CA SER A 494 -14.08 -33.35 -4.26
C SER A 494 -13.80 -32.25 -3.24
N VAL A 495 -13.05 -31.22 -3.66
CA VAL A 495 -12.75 -30.05 -2.83
C VAL A 495 -14.04 -29.31 -2.45
N GLU A 496 -15.03 -29.28 -3.34
CA GLU A 496 -16.34 -28.67 -3.11
C GLU A 496 -17.12 -29.37 -2.00
N GLU A 497 -17.08 -30.71 -1.98
CA GLU A 497 -17.79 -31.51 -0.99
C GLU A 497 -17.18 -31.38 0.41
N VAL A 498 -15.85 -31.39 0.49
CA VAL A 498 -15.12 -31.10 1.74
C VAL A 498 -15.35 -29.65 2.17
N SER A 499 -15.32 -28.68 1.26
CA SER A 499 -15.60 -27.27 1.56
C SER A 499 -17.01 -27.07 2.12
N LYS A 500 -18.01 -27.78 1.60
CA LYS A 500 -19.39 -27.72 2.10
C LYS A 500 -19.49 -28.28 3.53
N ARG A 501 -18.84 -29.43 3.79
CA ARG A 501 -18.76 -30.04 5.14
C ARG A 501 -18.04 -29.13 6.14
N LEU A 502 -17.00 -28.44 5.71
CA LEU A 502 -16.17 -27.56 6.54
C LEU A 502 -16.60 -26.09 6.55
N SER A 503 -17.71 -25.75 5.88
CA SER A 503 -18.18 -24.37 5.73
C SER A 503 -18.31 -23.62 7.06
N ARG A 504 -18.73 -24.31 8.13
CA ARG A 504 -18.78 -23.79 9.51
C ARG A 504 -17.43 -23.23 10.00
N TYR A 505 -16.32 -23.87 9.66
CA TYR A 505 -14.99 -23.44 10.12
C TYR A 505 -14.28 -22.52 9.12
N LEU A 506 -14.53 -22.71 7.82
CA LEU A 506 -13.91 -21.89 6.77
C LEU A 506 -14.52 -20.49 6.70
N GLN A 507 -15.86 -20.38 6.77
CA GLN A 507 -16.59 -19.12 6.59
C GLN A 507 -17.47 -18.75 7.78
N GLY A 508 -17.74 -19.68 8.70
CA GLY A 508 -18.72 -19.50 9.78
C GLY A 508 -20.13 -19.91 9.37
N THR A 509 -20.98 -20.16 10.36
CA THR A 509 -22.43 -20.18 10.17
C THR A 509 -22.94 -18.74 9.97
N CYS A 510 -24.08 -18.61 9.30
CA CYS A 510 -24.67 -17.29 9.03
C CYS A 510 -24.92 -16.53 10.33
N CYS A 511 -24.28 -15.37 10.49
CA CYS A 511 -24.62 -14.39 11.52
C CYS A 511 -25.99 -13.77 11.24
N ILE A 512 -26.55 -13.04 12.20
CA ILE A 512 -27.78 -12.25 12.03
C ILE A 512 -27.52 -11.21 10.91
N ALA A 513 -28.00 -11.50 9.71
CA ALA A 513 -27.68 -10.80 8.47
C ALA A 513 -28.50 -9.51 8.29
N GLY A 514 -29.70 -9.49 8.87
CA GLY A 514 -30.66 -8.43 8.62
C GLY A 514 -31.94 -8.63 9.41
N VAL A 515 -32.96 -7.94 8.94
CA VAL A 515 -34.26 -7.86 9.58
C VAL A 515 -35.33 -8.35 8.59
N PHE A 516 -36.24 -9.18 9.08
CA PHE A 516 -37.42 -9.59 8.34
C PHE A 516 -38.67 -9.01 8.99
N LEU A 517 -39.43 -8.23 8.22
CA LEU A 517 -40.67 -7.63 8.71
C LEU A 517 -41.83 -8.61 8.48
N GLU A 518 -42.50 -9.04 9.55
CA GLU A 518 -43.59 -10.03 9.46
C GLU A 518 -44.80 -9.53 8.65
N SER A 519 -45.11 -8.23 8.75
CA SER A 519 -46.29 -7.62 8.12
C SER A 519 -46.16 -7.47 6.61
N THR A 520 -45.02 -6.97 6.13
CA THR A 520 -44.78 -6.73 4.70
C THR A 520 -44.03 -7.87 4.01
N LYS A 521 -43.50 -8.83 4.78
CA LYS A 521 -42.59 -9.88 4.32
C LYS A 521 -41.35 -9.33 3.61
N GLU A 522 -40.95 -8.09 3.92
CA GLU A 522 -39.75 -7.46 3.37
C GLU A 522 -38.49 -7.84 4.15
N ARG A 523 -37.39 -8.04 3.41
CA ARG A 523 -36.03 -8.19 3.94
C ARG A 523 -35.33 -6.84 3.92
N LEU A 524 -34.81 -6.40 5.06
CA LEU A 524 -34.10 -5.14 5.20
C LEU A 524 -32.72 -5.36 5.80
N SER A 525 -31.73 -4.58 5.35
CA SER A 525 -30.46 -4.49 6.07
C SER A 525 -30.66 -3.83 7.44
N ILE A 526 -29.78 -4.15 8.39
CA ILE A 526 -29.83 -3.60 9.75
C ILE A 526 -29.79 -2.06 9.72
N TYR A 527 -28.95 -1.50 8.86
CA TYR A 527 -28.82 -0.05 8.71
C TYR A 527 -30.07 0.60 8.10
N GLN A 528 -30.72 -0.04 7.13
CA GLN A 528 -32.00 0.44 6.59
C GLN A 528 -33.12 0.37 7.64
N ALA A 529 -33.18 -0.71 8.42
CA ALA A 529 -34.14 -0.85 9.52
C ALA A 529 -33.93 0.25 10.58
N MET A 530 -32.68 0.63 10.86
CA MET A 530 -32.35 1.77 11.70
C MET A 530 -32.82 3.10 11.12
N LYS A 531 -32.58 3.37 9.82
CA LYS A 531 -33.05 4.61 9.16
C LYS A 531 -34.58 4.70 9.14
N LYS A 532 -35.27 3.57 9.01
CA LYS A 532 -36.74 3.46 9.14
C LYS A 532 -37.23 3.52 10.61
N SER A 533 -36.33 3.72 11.59
CA SER A 533 -36.63 3.77 13.03
C SER A 533 -37.28 2.50 13.60
N MET A 534 -37.08 1.36 12.95
CA MET A 534 -37.61 0.06 13.40
C MET A 534 -36.73 -0.57 14.48
N ILE A 535 -35.43 -0.26 14.44
CA ILE A 535 -34.44 -0.68 15.44
C ILE A 535 -33.73 0.57 15.96
N ARG A 536 -33.46 0.62 17.27
CA ARG A 536 -32.73 1.72 17.89
C ARG A 536 -31.29 1.77 17.34
N PRO A 537 -30.69 2.96 17.14
CA PRO A 537 -29.33 3.07 16.64
C PRO A 537 -28.28 2.30 17.45
N GLY A 538 -28.47 2.19 18.77
CA GLY A 538 -27.60 1.37 19.63
C GLY A 538 -27.64 -0.11 19.25
N THR A 539 -28.82 -0.72 19.23
CA THR A 539 -29.00 -2.13 18.87
C THR A 539 -28.54 -2.41 17.44
N ALA A 540 -28.83 -1.51 16.50
CA ALA A 540 -28.40 -1.65 15.12
C ALA A 540 -26.86 -1.67 15.00
N PHE A 541 -26.19 -0.79 15.75
CA PHE A 541 -24.73 -0.72 15.78
C PHE A 541 -24.10 -2.01 16.34
N GLU A 542 -24.64 -2.56 17.43
CA GLU A 542 -24.12 -3.79 18.06
C GLU A 542 -24.23 -5.01 17.14
N LEU A 543 -25.34 -5.11 16.39
CA LEU A 543 -25.51 -6.18 15.40
C LEU A 543 -24.56 -6.02 14.20
N LEU A 544 -24.31 -4.78 13.74
CA LEU A 544 -23.34 -4.51 12.68
C LEU A 544 -21.89 -4.80 13.13
N GLU A 545 -21.56 -4.49 14.39
CA GLU A 545 -20.25 -4.87 14.97
C GLU A 545 -20.07 -6.39 15.01
N ALA A 546 -21.12 -7.13 15.40
CA ALA A 546 -21.10 -8.59 15.37
C ALA A 546 -20.88 -9.14 13.95
N GLN A 547 -21.52 -8.56 12.93
CA GLN A 547 -21.27 -8.93 11.52
C GLN A 547 -19.81 -8.69 11.12
N ALA A 548 -19.28 -7.51 11.41
CA ALA A 548 -17.90 -7.16 11.09
C ALA A 548 -16.88 -8.07 11.79
N ALA A 549 -17.13 -8.43 13.05
CA ALA A 549 -16.26 -9.30 13.85
C ALA A 549 -16.36 -10.80 13.51
N THR A 550 -17.43 -11.23 12.83
CA THR A 550 -17.66 -12.63 12.42
C THR A 550 -17.22 -12.90 10.99
N GLY A 551 -16.89 -11.87 10.22
CA GLY A 551 -16.26 -12.00 8.92
C GLY A 551 -16.63 -10.90 7.95
N TYR A 552 -17.92 -10.58 7.81
CA TYR A 552 -18.40 -9.72 6.72
C TYR A 552 -19.63 -8.92 7.14
N VAL A 553 -19.77 -7.73 6.58
CA VAL A 553 -21.04 -7.00 6.60
C VAL A 553 -21.92 -7.57 5.50
N ILE A 554 -23.13 -8.00 5.86
CA ILE A 554 -24.02 -8.72 4.94
C ILE A 554 -25.08 -7.76 4.38
N ASP A 555 -25.25 -7.78 3.06
CA ASP A 555 -26.45 -7.25 2.41
C ASP A 555 -27.47 -8.38 2.23
N PRO A 556 -28.54 -8.44 3.04
CA PRO A 556 -29.53 -9.51 2.97
C PRO A 556 -30.41 -9.46 1.72
N ILE A 557 -30.39 -8.35 0.96
CA ILE A 557 -31.22 -8.17 -0.24
C ILE A 557 -30.50 -8.77 -1.45
N LYS A 558 -29.21 -8.47 -1.61
CA LYS A 558 -28.38 -8.96 -2.72
C LYS A 558 -27.58 -10.22 -2.39
N ASN A 559 -27.67 -10.70 -1.15
CA ASN A 559 -26.89 -11.81 -0.60
C ASN A 559 -25.36 -11.62 -0.81
N LEU A 560 -24.88 -10.40 -0.52
CA LEU A 560 -23.46 -10.05 -0.66
C LEU A 560 -22.78 -10.04 0.70
N LYS A 561 -21.59 -10.65 0.76
CA LYS A 561 -20.66 -10.59 1.89
C LYS A 561 -19.59 -9.53 1.57
N LEU A 562 -19.58 -8.42 2.30
CA LEU A 562 -18.75 -7.26 2.02
C LEU A 562 -17.77 -6.98 3.16
N THR A 563 -16.60 -6.43 2.82
CA THR A 563 -15.73 -5.79 3.83
C THR A 563 -16.35 -4.48 4.30
N VAL A 564 -15.91 -3.95 5.45
CA VAL A 564 -16.48 -2.70 6.00
C VAL A 564 -16.31 -1.53 5.01
N ASN A 565 -15.15 -1.44 4.34
CA ASN A 565 -14.88 -0.40 3.36
C ASN A 565 -15.78 -0.50 2.12
N GLU A 566 -16.08 -1.71 1.64
CA GLU A 566 -16.99 -1.94 0.51
C GLU A 566 -18.43 -1.64 0.91
N ALA A 567 -18.86 -2.07 2.10
CA ALA A 567 -20.20 -1.83 2.62
C ALA A 567 -20.53 -0.34 2.74
N VAL A 568 -19.56 0.49 3.15
CA VAL A 568 -19.71 1.95 3.20
C VAL A 568 -19.80 2.55 1.81
N LYS A 569 -18.97 2.10 0.85
CA LYS A 569 -19.04 2.57 -0.55
C LYS A 569 -20.38 2.24 -1.22
N MET A 570 -20.94 1.07 -0.91
CA MET A 570 -22.23 0.61 -1.42
C MET A 570 -23.43 1.17 -0.65
N GLY A 571 -23.22 1.93 0.43
CA GLY A 571 -24.28 2.53 1.23
C GLY A 571 -25.07 1.52 2.10
N ILE A 572 -24.56 0.30 2.27
CA ILE A 572 -25.13 -0.70 3.20
C ILE A 572 -24.92 -0.25 4.64
N VAL A 573 -23.83 0.47 4.90
CA VAL A 573 -23.52 1.07 6.20
C VAL A 573 -23.20 2.55 6.02
N GLY A 574 -23.66 3.38 6.94
CA GLY A 574 -23.37 4.80 6.95
C GLY A 574 -21.93 5.13 7.33
N PRO A 575 -21.36 6.24 6.82
CA PRO A 575 -20.00 6.67 7.18
C PRO A 575 -19.85 6.92 8.69
N GLU A 576 -20.94 7.20 9.42
CA GLU A 576 -20.95 7.38 10.88
C GLU A 576 -20.44 6.18 11.69
N PHE A 577 -20.49 4.97 11.10
CA PHE A 577 -20.05 3.74 11.77
C PHE A 577 -18.73 3.19 11.23
N LYS A 578 -18.15 3.79 10.20
CA LYS A 578 -16.98 3.26 9.48
C LYS A 578 -15.82 2.93 10.42
N ASP A 579 -15.35 3.90 11.20
CA ASP A 579 -14.13 3.72 12.02
C ASP A 579 -14.33 2.69 13.14
N LYS A 580 -15.54 2.67 13.72
CA LYS A 580 -15.90 1.71 14.76
C LYS A 580 -16.01 0.29 14.21
N LEU A 581 -16.61 0.12 13.04
CA LEU A 581 -16.72 -1.18 12.38
C LEU A 581 -15.37 -1.68 11.86
N LEU A 582 -14.47 -0.79 11.41
CA LEU A 582 -13.09 -1.16 11.11
C LEU A 582 -12.37 -1.69 12.36
N SER A 583 -12.63 -1.11 13.53
CA SER A 583 -12.11 -1.63 14.80
C SER A 583 -12.67 -3.01 15.16
N ALA A 584 -13.93 -3.30 14.81
CA ALA A 584 -14.54 -4.63 14.99
C ALA A 584 -14.02 -5.64 13.94
N GLU A 585 -13.79 -5.24 12.69
CA GLU A 585 -13.22 -6.07 11.62
C GLU A 585 -11.79 -6.54 11.94
N ARG A 586 -11.07 -5.84 12.82
CA ARG A 586 -9.79 -6.28 13.37
C ARG A 586 -9.89 -7.56 14.20
N ALA A 587 -11.07 -7.95 14.67
CA ALA A 587 -11.29 -9.26 15.28
C ALA A 587 -11.08 -10.42 14.28
N VAL A 588 -11.19 -10.16 12.98
CA VAL A 588 -10.97 -11.12 11.90
C VAL A 588 -9.59 -10.97 11.28
N THR A 589 -9.13 -9.72 11.10
CA THR A 589 -7.85 -9.42 10.43
C THR A 589 -6.65 -9.35 11.38
N GLY A 590 -6.88 -9.32 12.69
CA GLY A 590 -5.88 -9.22 13.74
C GLY A 590 -5.68 -7.80 14.28
N TYR A 591 -5.42 -7.71 15.58
CA TYR A 591 -5.01 -6.46 16.22
C TYR A 591 -3.49 -6.34 16.15
N ARG A 592 -2.97 -5.22 15.67
CA ARG A 592 -1.53 -4.95 15.75
C ARG A 592 -1.15 -4.54 17.17
N ASP A 593 -0.23 -5.28 17.78
CA ASP A 593 0.34 -4.97 19.09
C ASP A 593 1.33 -3.79 18.96
N PRO A 594 1.10 -2.65 19.64
CA PRO A 594 1.99 -1.49 19.56
C PRO A 594 3.43 -1.77 20.01
N TYR A 595 3.64 -2.75 20.90
CA TYR A 595 4.95 -3.04 21.49
C TYR A 595 5.77 -4.04 20.67
N SER A 596 5.12 -5.07 20.12
CA SER A 596 5.81 -6.13 19.37
C SER A 596 5.67 -6.02 17.85
N GLY A 597 4.74 -5.19 17.36
CA GLY A 597 4.40 -5.06 15.93
C GLY A 597 3.68 -6.27 15.34
N LYS A 598 3.50 -7.36 16.10
CA LYS A 598 2.83 -8.61 15.69
C LYS A 598 1.31 -8.46 15.65
N THR A 599 0.67 -9.29 14.83
CA THR A 599 -0.79 -9.47 14.82
C THR A 599 -1.19 -10.39 15.96
N ILE A 600 -2.15 -9.96 16.78
CA ILE A 600 -2.67 -10.73 17.91
C ILE A 600 -4.18 -10.90 17.77
N SER A 601 -4.72 -11.95 18.40
CA SER A 601 -6.16 -12.25 18.37
C SER A 601 -7.00 -11.25 19.16
N LEU A 602 -8.32 -11.30 18.96
CA LEU A 602 -9.30 -10.52 19.72
C LEU A 602 -9.14 -10.72 21.23
N PHE A 603 -8.99 -11.97 21.66
CA PHE A 603 -8.83 -12.34 23.06
C PHE A 603 -7.52 -11.80 23.66
N GLN A 604 -6.41 -11.92 22.92
CA GLN A 604 -5.11 -11.40 23.36
C GLN A 604 -5.11 -9.86 23.42
N ALA A 605 -5.76 -9.20 22.46
CA ALA A 605 -5.96 -7.75 22.48
C ALA A 605 -6.78 -7.30 23.69
N MET A 606 -7.79 -8.07 24.09
CA MET A 606 -8.58 -7.83 25.29
C MET A 606 -7.76 -8.00 26.57
N LYS A 607 -6.96 -9.07 26.69
CA LYS A 607 -6.06 -9.27 27.84
C LYS A 607 -5.03 -8.16 27.99
N LYS A 608 -4.51 -7.64 26.86
CA LYS A 608 -3.57 -6.51 26.82
C LYS A 608 -4.23 -5.13 26.96
N GLY A 609 -5.57 -5.06 27.07
CA GLY A 609 -6.30 -3.80 27.21
C GLY A 609 -6.32 -2.91 25.95
N LEU A 610 -6.02 -3.46 24.77
CA LEU A 610 -6.15 -2.74 23.49
C LEU A 610 -7.62 -2.56 23.09
N ILE A 611 -8.50 -3.40 23.62
CA ILE A 611 -9.96 -3.30 23.49
C ILE A 611 -10.60 -3.39 24.88
N LEU A 612 -11.74 -2.73 25.05
CA LEU A 612 -12.53 -2.81 26.28
C LEU A 612 -13.06 -4.23 26.50
N LYS A 613 -13.02 -4.73 27.74
CA LYS A 613 -13.44 -6.10 28.09
C LYS A 613 -14.88 -6.40 27.65
N ASP A 614 -15.85 -5.57 28.02
CA ASP A 614 -17.26 -5.77 27.64
C ASP A 614 -17.46 -5.83 26.13
N HIS A 615 -16.71 -5.01 25.39
CA HIS A 615 -16.75 -5.00 23.93
C HIS A 615 -16.11 -6.28 23.36
N GLY A 616 -14.97 -6.70 23.88
CA GLY A 616 -14.29 -7.94 23.47
C GLY A 616 -15.12 -9.20 23.76
N ILE A 617 -15.74 -9.28 24.94
CA ILE A 617 -16.64 -10.37 25.36
C ILE A 617 -17.78 -10.54 24.36
N ARG A 618 -18.44 -9.45 23.99
CA ARG A 618 -19.54 -9.46 23.02
C ARG A 618 -19.11 -9.96 21.64
N LEU A 619 -17.93 -9.56 21.17
CA LEU A 619 -17.41 -10.00 19.87
C LEU A 619 -16.97 -11.47 19.91
N LEU A 620 -16.37 -11.94 21.01
CA LEU A 620 -15.99 -13.35 21.21
C LEU A 620 -17.22 -14.25 21.21
N GLU A 621 -18.26 -13.84 21.93
CA GLU A 621 -19.54 -14.54 21.99
C GLU A 621 -20.16 -14.68 20.58
N ALA A 622 -20.18 -13.60 19.80
CA ALA A 622 -20.67 -13.64 18.42
C ALA A 622 -19.85 -14.58 17.54
N GLN A 623 -18.51 -14.65 17.71
CA GLN A 623 -17.65 -15.60 16.99
C GLN A 623 -17.98 -17.06 17.37
N ILE A 624 -18.10 -17.37 18.67
CA ILE A 624 -18.42 -18.72 19.14
C ILE A 624 -19.76 -19.19 18.58
N ALA A 625 -20.80 -18.36 18.71
CA ALA A 625 -22.15 -18.66 18.21
C ALA A 625 -22.18 -18.88 16.68
N THR A 626 -21.27 -18.25 15.94
CA THR A 626 -21.17 -18.36 14.48
C THR A 626 -20.16 -19.40 13.99
N GLY A 627 -19.71 -20.30 14.86
CA GLY A 627 -18.99 -21.52 14.47
C GLY A 627 -17.71 -21.79 15.26
N GLY A 628 -17.09 -20.78 15.89
CA GLY A 628 -15.83 -20.91 16.62
C GLY A 628 -15.00 -19.62 16.64
N ILE A 629 -13.93 -19.62 17.43
CA ILE A 629 -13.01 -18.48 17.60
C ILE A 629 -12.21 -18.26 16.31
N ILE A 630 -12.04 -17.01 15.89
CA ILE A 630 -11.30 -16.70 14.66
C ILE A 630 -9.80 -16.60 14.93
N ASP A 631 -9.01 -17.35 14.16
CA ASP A 631 -7.57 -17.17 14.03
C ASP A 631 -7.30 -16.04 13.03
N PRO A 632 -6.75 -14.89 13.46
CA PRO A 632 -6.48 -13.77 12.55
C PRO A 632 -5.30 -14.02 11.60
N GLU A 633 -4.38 -14.93 11.94
CA GLU A 633 -3.19 -15.19 11.12
C GLU A 633 -3.55 -16.12 9.96
N GLU A 634 -4.23 -17.23 10.28
CA GLU A 634 -4.64 -18.27 9.33
C GLU A 634 -6.05 -18.06 8.76
N SER A 635 -6.77 -17.04 9.24
CA SER A 635 -8.02 -16.53 8.66
C SER A 635 -9.17 -17.56 8.56
N HIS A 636 -9.27 -18.46 9.54
CA HIS A 636 -10.35 -19.42 9.68
C HIS A 636 -10.78 -19.58 11.14
N ARG A 637 -11.89 -20.27 11.37
CA ARG A 637 -12.41 -20.51 12.72
C ARG A 637 -11.84 -21.79 13.29
N LEU A 638 -11.46 -21.73 14.56
CA LEU A 638 -10.96 -22.84 15.34
C LEU A 638 -12.05 -23.36 16.28
N PRO A 639 -12.08 -24.69 16.50
CA PRO A 639 -12.74 -25.27 17.66
C PRO A 639 -12.22 -24.66 18.97
N VAL A 640 -13.06 -24.67 20.01
CA VAL A 640 -12.76 -24.05 21.31
C VAL A 640 -11.53 -24.69 21.95
N GLU A 641 -11.41 -26.02 21.83
CA GLU A 641 -10.31 -26.82 22.38
C GLU A 641 -8.98 -26.47 21.74
N VAL A 642 -8.97 -26.28 20.41
CA VAL A 642 -7.77 -25.88 19.67
C VAL A 642 -7.41 -24.43 19.96
N ALA A 643 -8.40 -23.56 20.14
CA ALA A 643 -8.19 -22.17 20.51
C ALA A 643 -7.51 -22.02 21.89
N TYR A 644 -7.77 -22.92 22.84
CA TYR A 644 -7.04 -23.00 24.11
C TYR A 644 -5.56 -23.29 23.90
N ASN A 645 -5.26 -24.33 23.12
CA ASN A 645 -3.88 -24.74 22.85
C ASN A 645 -3.05 -23.65 22.17
N ARG A 646 -3.68 -22.85 21.30
CA ARG A 646 -3.04 -21.70 20.62
C ARG A 646 -3.04 -20.41 21.44
N GLY A 647 -3.66 -20.40 22.62
CA GLY A 647 -3.77 -19.21 23.46
C GLY A 647 -4.60 -18.07 22.84
N PHE A 648 -5.52 -18.41 21.93
CA PHE A 648 -6.50 -17.48 21.36
C PHE A 648 -7.80 -17.44 22.16
N PHE A 649 -7.95 -18.34 23.13
CA PHE A 649 -9.04 -18.39 24.08
C PHE A 649 -8.57 -19.09 25.36
N ASP A 650 -9.28 -18.98 26.47
CA ASP A 650 -8.98 -19.72 27.71
C ASP A 650 -10.23 -20.27 28.39
N GLU A 651 -10.01 -21.22 29.29
CA GLU A 651 -11.07 -21.93 30.01
C GLU A 651 -11.85 -20.97 30.94
N GLU A 652 -11.15 -20.04 31.60
CA GLU A 652 -11.77 -18.99 32.43
C GLU A 652 -12.80 -18.16 31.65
N MET A 653 -12.45 -17.70 30.44
CA MET A 653 -13.39 -16.93 29.61
C MET A 653 -14.52 -17.81 29.08
N ASN A 654 -14.27 -19.10 28.82
CA ASN A 654 -15.33 -20.01 28.39
C ASN A 654 -16.38 -20.26 29.48
N GLU A 655 -15.96 -20.41 30.73
CA GLU A 655 -16.88 -20.50 31.86
C GLU A 655 -17.73 -19.22 31.97
N ILE A 656 -17.10 -18.05 31.82
CA ILE A 656 -17.81 -16.76 31.84
C ILE A 656 -18.84 -16.67 30.72
N LEU A 657 -18.48 -17.04 29.49
CA LEU A 657 -19.39 -16.99 28.33
C LEU A 657 -20.48 -18.07 28.37
N SER A 658 -20.23 -19.20 29.04
CA SER A 658 -21.21 -20.29 29.20
C SER A 658 -22.24 -19.98 30.29
N ASP A 659 -21.90 -19.13 31.26
CA ASP A 659 -22.84 -18.67 32.28
C ASP A 659 -23.72 -17.52 31.73
N PRO A 660 -25.05 -17.69 31.61
CA PRO A 660 -25.97 -16.64 31.15
C PRO A 660 -26.22 -15.58 32.25
N SER A 661 -25.16 -15.08 32.87
CA SER A 661 -25.17 -13.95 33.79
C SER A 661 -25.49 -12.64 33.07
N ASP A 662 -25.70 -11.54 33.79
CA ASP A 662 -26.00 -10.24 33.16
C ASP A 662 -24.81 -9.65 32.41
N ASP A 663 -23.59 -10.05 32.77
CA ASP A 663 -22.36 -9.48 32.22
C ASP A 663 -22.07 -9.99 30.79
N THR A 664 -22.70 -11.10 30.37
CA THR A 664 -22.59 -11.67 29.01
C THR A 664 -23.72 -11.27 28.07
N LYS A 665 -24.78 -10.63 28.56
CA LYS A 665 -25.95 -10.22 27.76
C LYS A 665 -25.72 -8.92 27.01
N GLY A 666 -24.80 -8.97 26.04
CA GLY A 666 -24.34 -7.80 25.29
C GLY A 666 -25.26 -7.34 24.13
N PHE A 667 -26.36 -8.07 23.85
CA PHE A 667 -27.28 -7.79 22.75
C PHE A 667 -28.71 -7.51 23.24
N PHE A 668 -29.51 -6.85 22.42
CA PHE A 668 -30.87 -6.42 22.78
C PHE A 668 -31.89 -6.90 21.74
N ASP A 669 -32.96 -7.57 22.18
CA ASP A 669 -34.07 -7.96 21.30
C ASP A 669 -35.07 -6.81 21.15
N PRO A 670 -35.26 -6.26 19.93
CA PRO A 670 -36.21 -5.16 19.69
C PRO A 670 -37.69 -5.54 19.93
N ASN A 671 -38.06 -6.82 19.92
CA ASN A 671 -39.45 -7.24 20.09
C ASN A 671 -39.84 -7.33 21.57
N THR A 672 -39.00 -8.01 22.37
CA THR A 672 -39.26 -8.28 23.80
C THR A 672 -38.65 -7.22 24.71
N GLU A 673 -37.74 -6.39 24.19
CA GLU A 673 -36.97 -5.39 24.93
C GLU A 673 -36.10 -5.97 26.06
N GLU A 674 -35.62 -7.20 25.86
CA GLU A 674 -34.75 -7.93 26.79
C GLU A 674 -33.28 -7.88 26.34
N ASN A 675 -32.36 -7.83 27.32
CA ASN A 675 -30.95 -8.07 27.05
C ASN A 675 -30.71 -9.59 26.95
N LEU A 676 -30.05 -10.02 25.88
CA LEU A 676 -29.81 -11.41 25.55
C LEU A 676 -28.34 -11.62 25.17
N THR A 677 -27.95 -12.89 25.22
CA THR A 677 -26.74 -13.39 24.56
C THR A 677 -26.93 -13.39 23.05
N TYR A 678 -25.86 -13.36 22.27
CA TYR A 678 -25.94 -13.45 20.80
C TYR A 678 -26.61 -14.75 20.36
N LEU A 679 -26.31 -15.86 21.05
CA LEU A 679 -26.88 -17.17 20.77
C LEU A 679 -28.40 -17.18 20.99
N GLN A 680 -28.88 -16.65 22.14
CA GLN A 680 -30.31 -16.53 22.42
C GLN A 680 -31.03 -15.63 21.42
N LEU A 681 -30.39 -14.54 20.97
CA LEU A 681 -30.97 -13.68 19.94
C LEU A 681 -31.03 -14.40 18.58
N MET A 682 -30.01 -15.18 18.24
CA MET A 682 -29.95 -15.97 17.01
C MET A 682 -30.99 -17.09 16.99
N GLU A 683 -31.31 -17.71 18.12
CA GLU A 683 -32.40 -18.69 18.27
C GLU A 683 -33.80 -18.09 18.02
N ARG A 684 -33.96 -16.77 18.23
CA ARG A 684 -35.20 -16.03 17.94
C ARG A 684 -35.30 -15.56 16.48
N CYS A 685 -34.24 -15.71 15.70
CA CYS A 685 -34.22 -15.35 14.29
C CYS A 685 -34.82 -16.46 13.42
N ILE A 686 -35.26 -16.09 12.21
CA ILE A 686 -35.70 -17.05 11.18
C ILE A 686 -34.61 -17.23 10.13
N THR A 687 -34.54 -18.42 9.54
CA THR A 687 -33.68 -18.64 8.37
C THR A 687 -34.49 -18.44 7.11
N ASP A 688 -34.03 -17.54 6.25
CA ASP A 688 -34.68 -17.25 4.98
C ASP A 688 -34.48 -18.42 4.00
N PRO A 689 -35.54 -19.06 3.48
CA PRO A 689 -35.40 -20.25 2.63
C PRO A 689 -34.69 -19.98 1.30
N ASP A 690 -34.78 -18.75 0.77
CA ASP A 690 -34.19 -18.40 -0.53
C ASP A 690 -32.68 -18.14 -0.44
N THR A 691 -32.23 -17.50 0.65
CA THR A 691 -30.84 -17.05 0.80
C THR A 691 -30.03 -17.85 1.82
N GLY A 692 -30.69 -18.62 2.69
CA GLY A 692 -30.08 -19.30 3.83
C GLY A 692 -29.55 -18.35 4.91
N LEU A 693 -29.92 -17.07 4.86
CA LEU A 693 -29.49 -16.06 5.82
C LEU A 693 -30.39 -16.04 7.06
N VAL A 694 -29.78 -15.78 8.22
CA VAL A 694 -30.49 -15.64 9.49
C VAL A 694 -30.97 -14.20 9.64
N LEU A 695 -32.28 -13.99 9.70
CA LEU A 695 -32.91 -12.67 9.79
C LEU A 695 -33.69 -12.53 11.09
N LEU A 696 -33.52 -11.39 11.76
CA LEU A 696 -34.27 -11.05 12.96
C LEU A 696 -35.70 -10.72 12.61
N LEU A 697 -36.66 -11.49 13.13
CA LEU A 697 -38.08 -11.26 12.91
C LEU A 697 -38.52 -10.03 13.70
N LEU A 698 -39.04 -9.00 13.03
CA LEU A 698 -39.72 -7.89 13.69
C LEU A 698 -41.23 -8.03 13.52
N LYS A 699 -41.93 -8.09 14.65
CA LYS A 699 -43.39 -8.06 14.69
C LYS A 699 -43.84 -6.60 14.77
N GLU A 700 -44.83 -6.22 13.97
CA GLU A 700 -45.48 -4.94 14.20
C GLU A 700 -46.11 -4.95 15.60
N LYS A 701 -45.78 -3.95 16.41
CA LYS A 701 -46.52 -3.70 17.65
C LYS A 701 -47.96 -3.33 17.26
N LYS A 702 -48.87 -4.31 17.16
CA LYS A 702 -50.28 -4.05 17.44
C LYS A 702 -50.28 -3.42 18.82
N ARG A 703 -50.66 -2.15 18.93
CA ARG A 703 -50.90 -1.50 20.22
C ARG A 703 -52.09 -2.19 20.88
N GLU A 704 -51.87 -3.36 21.46
CA GLU A 704 -52.65 -3.79 22.60
C GLU A 704 -52.17 -2.93 23.76
N ASN A 705 -53.01 -1.97 24.13
CA ASN A 705 -52.83 -1.11 25.29
C ASN A 705 -52.94 -1.98 26.56
N LYS A 706 -51.89 -2.73 26.88
CA LYS A 706 -51.61 -3.10 28.26
C LYS A 706 -50.94 -1.88 28.88
N THR A 707 -51.65 -1.26 29.81
CA THR A 707 -51.20 -0.17 30.69
C THR A 707 -50.05 -0.64 31.56
N SER A 708 -48.86 -0.83 30.98
CA SER A 708 -47.63 -0.81 31.76
C SER A 708 -47.07 0.59 31.64
N SER A 709 -47.51 1.45 32.55
CA SER A 709 -46.86 2.70 32.91
C SER A 709 -45.43 2.39 33.39
N LYS A 710 -44.52 2.06 32.46
CA LYS A 710 -43.08 2.16 32.70
C LYS A 710 -42.74 3.63 32.49
N SER A 711 -42.96 4.42 33.54
CA SER A 711 -42.27 5.69 33.69
C SER A 711 -40.78 5.42 33.48
N SER A 712 -40.19 6.02 32.44
CA SER A 712 -38.74 6.07 32.26
C SER A 712 -38.12 7.07 33.26
N VAL A 713 -38.52 6.99 34.53
CA VAL A 713 -37.78 7.56 35.65
C VAL A 713 -37.01 6.39 36.25
N ARG A 714 -35.69 6.50 36.19
CA ARG A 714 -34.74 5.49 36.65
C ARG A 714 -34.95 5.27 38.15
N LYS A 715 -35.63 4.19 38.53
CA LYS A 715 -35.91 3.86 39.94
C LYS A 715 -34.61 3.81 40.75
N ARG A 716 -34.55 4.57 41.84
CA ARG A 716 -33.66 4.28 42.97
C ARG A 716 -34.49 3.44 43.95
N ARG A 717 -34.30 2.13 43.95
CA ARG A 717 -34.92 1.25 44.95
C ARG A 717 -34.08 1.38 46.23
N ILE A 718 -34.67 1.94 47.29
CA ILE A 718 -34.04 1.95 48.62
C ILE A 718 -34.22 0.53 49.18
N VAL A 719 -33.11 -0.16 49.44
CA VAL A 719 -33.12 -1.51 50.03
C VAL A 719 -32.54 -1.40 51.43
N ILE A 720 -33.39 -1.53 52.44
CA ILE A 720 -32.94 -1.66 53.83
C ILE A 720 -32.89 -3.15 54.14
N VAL A 721 -31.74 -3.64 54.58
CA VAL A 721 -31.54 -5.03 54.96
C VAL A 721 -31.46 -5.09 56.48
N ASP A 722 -32.27 -5.96 57.07
CA ASP A 722 -32.24 -6.21 58.50
C ASP A 722 -30.85 -6.79 58.90
N PRO A 723 -30.07 -6.11 59.77
CA PRO A 723 -28.72 -6.53 60.13
C PRO A 723 -28.65 -7.93 60.74
N GLU A 724 -29.71 -8.40 61.40
CA GLU A 724 -29.71 -9.70 62.09
C GLU A 724 -30.16 -10.86 61.18
N THR A 725 -31.03 -10.58 60.21
CA THR A 725 -31.66 -11.63 59.39
C THR A 725 -31.22 -11.63 57.93
N GLY A 726 -30.54 -10.58 57.47
CA GLY A 726 -30.09 -10.43 56.08
C GLY A 726 -31.23 -10.32 55.07
N LYS A 727 -32.49 -10.15 55.52
CA LYS A 727 -33.67 -10.02 54.66
C LYS A 727 -33.95 -8.56 54.34
N GLU A 728 -34.34 -8.30 53.11
CA GLU A 728 -34.83 -6.99 52.67
C GLU A 728 -36.13 -6.63 53.41
N MET A 729 -36.24 -5.40 53.89
CA MET A 729 -37.40 -4.87 54.59
C MET A 729 -37.72 -3.44 54.14
N THR A 730 -38.97 -3.00 54.33
CA THR A 730 -39.42 -1.68 53.87
C THR A 730 -38.91 -0.54 54.75
N VAL A 731 -38.86 0.69 54.21
CA VAL A 731 -38.48 1.90 54.97
C VAL A 731 -39.35 2.09 56.21
N TYR A 732 -40.65 1.79 56.12
CA TYR A 732 -41.57 1.85 57.25
C TYR A 732 -41.31 0.77 58.31
N GLU A 733 -40.98 -0.45 57.91
CA GLU A 733 -40.65 -1.53 58.86
C GLU A 733 -39.31 -1.28 59.55
N ALA A 734 -38.34 -0.68 58.85
CA ALA A 734 -37.06 -0.29 59.43
C ALA A 734 -37.23 0.80 60.50
N TYR A 735 -38.11 1.79 60.27
CA TYR A 735 -38.46 2.81 61.26
C TYR A 735 -39.15 2.19 62.47
N ARG A 736 -40.12 1.27 62.24
CA ARG A 736 -40.84 0.59 63.33
C ARG A 736 -39.92 -0.28 64.19
N LYS A 737 -38.89 -0.90 63.61
CA LYS A 737 -37.86 -1.66 64.33
C LYS A 737 -36.80 -0.78 65.01
N GLY A 738 -36.88 0.55 64.87
CA GLY A 738 -35.91 1.49 65.44
C GLY A 738 -34.55 1.49 64.74
N LEU A 739 -34.45 0.91 63.54
CA LEU A 739 -33.21 0.81 62.75
C LEU A 739 -32.89 2.11 62.00
N ILE A 740 -33.90 2.96 61.78
CA ILE A 740 -33.76 4.32 61.25
C ILE A 740 -34.56 5.29 62.12
N ASP A 741 -34.07 6.51 62.30
CA ASP A 741 -34.73 7.56 63.06
C ASP A 741 -35.83 8.26 62.24
N HIS A 742 -36.68 9.03 62.93
CA HIS A 742 -37.86 9.65 62.31
C HIS A 742 -37.51 10.62 61.17
N GLN A 743 -36.37 11.31 61.27
CA GLN A 743 -35.90 12.24 60.25
C GLN A 743 -35.50 11.48 58.98
N THR A 744 -34.70 10.41 59.13
CA THR A 744 -34.28 9.54 58.02
C THR A 744 -35.45 8.79 57.39
N TYR A 745 -36.45 8.40 58.19
CA TYR A 745 -37.70 7.83 57.68
C TYR A 745 -38.41 8.78 56.72
N LEU A 746 -38.56 10.06 57.07
CA LEU A 746 -39.21 11.07 56.24
C LEU A 746 -38.44 11.28 54.92
N GLU A 747 -37.11 11.37 54.97
CA GLU A 747 -36.26 11.56 53.79
C GLU A 747 -36.28 10.36 52.84
N LEU A 748 -36.29 9.14 53.38
CA LEU A 748 -36.34 7.91 52.57
C LEU A 748 -37.76 7.67 52.02
N ALA A 749 -38.80 8.00 52.78
CA ALA A 749 -40.19 7.91 52.32
C ALA A 749 -40.52 8.95 51.24
N GLU A 750 -39.93 10.15 51.31
CA GLU A 750 -40.07 11.18 50.26
C GLU A 750 -39.46 10.74 48.93
N GLN A 751 -38.40 9.94 48.98
CA GLN A 751 -37.77 9.32 47.81
C GLN A 751 -38.57 8.13 47.24
N GLU A 752 -39.52 7.57 47.99
CA GLU A 752 -40.40 6.45 47.60
C GLU A 752 -41.79 6.88 47.10
N CYS A 753 -42.05 8.18 46.92
CA CYS A 753 -43.39 8.70 46.55
C CYS A 753 -43.84 8.23 45.14
N GLU A 754 -44.43 7.03 45.04
CA GLU A 754 -45.00 6.45 43.82
C GLU A 754 -46.54 6.38 43.93
N TRP A 755 -47.23 6.98 42.95
CA TRP A 755 -48.65 6.72 42.68
C TRP A 755 -48.79 5.35 42.01
N GLU A 756 -49.73 4.53 42.47
CA GLU A 756 -49.93 3.17 41.96
C GLU A 756 -51.34 3.02 41.37
N GLU A 757 -51.44 2.62 40.10
CA GLU A 757 -52.73 2.29 39.47
C GLU A 757 -53.00 0.79 39.67
N ILE A 758 -54.11 0.47 40.33
CA ILE A 758 -54.59 -0.90 40.53
C ILE A 758 -55.91 -1.06 39.77
N THR A 759 -55.96 -2.05 38.89
CA THR A 759 -57.20 -2.49 38.25
C THR A 759 -57.80 -3.61 39.09
N VAL A 760 -58.90 -3.31 39.79
CA VAL A 760 -59.60 -4.30 40.62
C VAL A 760 -60.78 -4.82 39.81
N THR A 761 -60.70 -6.08 39.40
CA THR A 761 -61.84 -6.82 38.82
C THR A 761 -62.68 -7.36 39.97
N SER A 762 -63.90 -6.83 40.12
CA SER A 762 -64.86 -7.36 41.10
C SER A 762 -65.43 -8.69 40.62
N ALA A 763 -66.04 -9.47 41.52
CA ALA A 763 -66.62 -10.78 41.20
C ALA A 763 -67.71 -10.76 40.09
N ASP A 764 -68.22 -9.58 39.76
CA ASP A 764 -69.20 -9.32 38.70
C ASP A 764 -68.56 -8.96 37.34
N ASP A 765 -67.25 -9.21 37.17
CA ASP A 765 -66.48 -8.97 35.94
C ASP A 765 -66.36 -7.48 35.51
N SER A 766 -66.82 -6.56 36.37
CA SER A 766 -66.59 -5.12 36.19
C SER A 766 -65.17 -4.74 36.62
N VAL A 767 -64.37 -4.22 35.69
CA VAL A 767 -63.00 -3.74 35.94
C VAL A 767 -63.07 -2.28 36.39
N LYS A 768 -62.65 -1.99 37.62
CA LYS A 768 -62.51 -0.61 38.14
C LYS A 768 -61.04 -0.21 38.19
N SER A 769 -60.71 0.95 37.66
CA SER A 769 -59.35 1.54 37.74
C SER A 769 -59.24 2.46 38.95
N LEU A 770 -58.40 2.10 39.91
CA LEU A 770 -58.14 2.86 41.15
C LEU A 770 -56.70 3.39 41.14
N ILE A 771 -56.51 4.66 41.46
CA ILE A 771 -55.19 5.27 41.65
C ILE A 771 -54.98 5.53 43.14
N ILE A 772 -53.89 4.99 43.70
CA ILE A 772 -53.61 5.04 45.14
C ILE A 772 -52.37 5.90 45.40
N ASP A 773 -52.53 6.86 46.32
CA ASP A 773 -51.40 7.60 46.90
C ASP A 773 -50.79 6.79 48.05
N ARG A 774 -49.61 6.18 47.83
CA ARG A 774 -48.91 5.40 48.87
C ARG A 774 -48.42 6.25 50.06
N ARG A 775 -48.32 7.57 49.92
CA ARG A 775 -47.94 8.50 51.00
C ARG A 775 -49.09 8.78 51.95
N SER A 776 -50.33 8.87 51.45
CA SER A 776 -51.52 9.23 52.24
C SER A 776 -52.52 8.08 52.44
N GLY A 777 -52.39 6.98 51.70
CA GLY A 777 -53.34 5.87 51.67
C GLY A 777 -54.66 6.19 50.95
N ARG A 778 -54.76 7.36 50.28
CA ARG A 778 -55.97 7.78 49.57
C ARG A 778 -56.11 7.06 48.25
N GLN A 779 -57.34 6.67 47.92
CA GLN A 779 -57.69 5.95 46.70
C GLN A 779 -58.62 6.82 45.87
N TYR A 780 -58.35 6.91 44.57
CA TYR A 780 -59.09 7.70 43.60
C TYR A 780 -59.64 6.75 42.55
N ASP A 781 -60.96 6.62 42.49
CA ASP A 781 -61.65 5.85 41.44
C ASP A 781 -61.75 6.71 40.18
N VAL A 782 -61.18 6.23 39.07
CA VAL A 782 -61.10 6.96 37.80
C VAL A 782 -62.50 7.10 37.16
N ASP A 783 -63.38 6.12 37.35
CA ASP A 783 -64.74 6.14 36.81
C ASP A 783 -65.65 7.06 37.65
N ASP A 784 -65.46 7.08 38.97
CA ASP A 784 -66.12 8.04 39.87
C ASP A 784 -65.70 9.48 39.53
N ALA A 785 -64.41 9.72 39.25
CA ALA A 785 -63.89 11.04 38.89
C ALA A 785 -64.39 11.55 37.53
N LEU A 786 -64.59 10.66 36.55
CA LEU A 786 -65.24 10.97 35.28
C LEU A 786 -66.73 11.32 35.47
N SER A 787 -67.45 10.53 36.28
CA SER A 787 -68.88 10.76 36.53
C SER A 787 -69.16 12.06 37.30
N ARG A 788 -68.23 12.48 38.15
CA ARG A 788 -68.28 13.75 38.92
C ARG A 788 -67.74 14.96 38.14
N GLY A 789 -67.19 14.77 36.93
CA GLY A 789 -66.64 15.84 36.11
C GLY A 789 -65.33 16.44 36.63
N LEU A 790 -64.56 15.69 37.42
CA LEU A 790 -63.23 16.12 37.92
C LEU A 790 -62.15 15.98 36.84
N ILE A 791 -62.35 15.06 35.89
CA ILE A 791 -61.49 14.83 34.73
C ILE A 791 -62.34 14.67 33.47
N ASP A 792 -61.85 15.19 32.34
CA ASP A 792 -62.50 15.02 31.05
C ASP A 792 -62.07 13.70 30.37
N GLN A 793 -62.92 13.15 29.51
CA GLN A 793 -62.59 11.98 28.69
C GLN A 793 -61.28 12.17 27.90
N LYS A 794 -61.02 13.41 27.47
CA LYS A 794 -59.79 13.80 26.76
C LYS A 794 -58.54 13.74 27.65
N ALA A 795 -58.67 14.01 28.95
CA ALA A 795 -57.57 13.88 29.92
C ALA A 795 -57.24 12.41 30.18
N LEU A 796 -58.26 11.54 30.27
CA LEU A 796 -58.07 10.10 30.37
C LEU A 796 -57.44 9.51 29.10
N ASP A 797 -57.88 9.95 27.92
CA ASP A 797 -57.32 9.49 26.65
C ASP A 797 -55.86 9.95 26.45
N THR A 798 -55.51 11.15 26.91
CA THR A 798 -54.12 11.64 26.88
C THR A 798 -53.23 10.94 27.90
N TYR A 799 -53.75 10.60 29.08
CA TYR A 799 -53.09 9.74 30.05
C TYR A 799 -52.88 8.31 29.50
N ARG A 800 -53.93 7.68 28.95
CA ARG A 800 -53.87 6.35 28.32
C ARG A 800 -52.97 6.31 27.07
N ALA A 801 -52.83 7.44 26.37
CA ALA A 801 -51.88 7.59 25.27
C ALA A 801 -50.42 7.75 25.74
N GLY A 802 -50.17 7.86 27.05
CA GLY A 802 -48.84 8.03 27.64
C GLY A 802 -48.28 9.45 27.51
N ASN A 803 -49.09 10.42 27.11
CA ASN A 803 -48.70 11.83 26.97
C ASN A 803 -48.81 12.61 28.29
N LEU A 804 -49.36 11.98 29.33
CA LEU A 804 -49.60 12.56 30.64
C LEU A 804 -49.05 11.59 31.68
N SER A 805 -48.21 12.07 32.60
CA SER A 805 -47.62 11.22 33.64
C SER A 805 -48.66 10.83 34.70
N ILE A 806 -48.45 9.71 35.39
CA ILE A 806 -49.35 9.27 36.48
C ILE A 806 -49.43 10.31 37.61
N THR A 807 -48.35 11.05 37.86
CA THR A 807 -48.32 12.19 38.79
C THR A 807 -49.20 13.33 38.31
N GLU A 808 -49.08 13.75 37.05
CA GLU A 808 -49.91 14.83 36.49
C GLU A 808 -51.38 14.43 36.39
N PHE A 809 -51.66 13.16 36.10
CA PHE A 809 -53.01 12.61 36.07
C PHE A 809 -53.62 12.49 37.47
N ALA A 810 -52.84 12.07 38.47
CA ALA A 810 -53.25 12.04 39.87
C ALA A 810 -53.45 13.45 40.44
N ASP A 811 -52.65 14.44 40.03
CA ASP A 811 -52.82 15.84 40.42
C ASP A 811 -54.15 16.41 39.89
N MET A 812 -54.55 16.05 38.66
CA MET A 812 -55.87 16.39 38.11
C MET A 812 -57.01 15.71 38.88
N LEU A 813 -56.85 14.44 39.28
CA LEU A 813 -57.82 13.71 40.12
C LEU A 813 -57.92 14.28 41.55
N SER A 814 -56.85 14.89 42.05
CA SER A 814 -56.79 15.51 43.38
C SER A 814 -57.39 16.92 43.46
N GLY A 815 -57.77 17.52 42.32
CA GLY A 815 -58.49 18.82 42.26
C GLY A 815 -57.61 20.07 42.11
N GLY A 816 -56.35 19.95 41.72
CA GLY A 816 -55.42 21.09 41.53
C GLY A 816 -55.48 21.72 40.15
N ALA A 817 -56.54 22.44 39.80
CA ALA A 817 -56.68 23.07 38.47
C ALA A 817 -56.03 24.47 38.39
N SER A 818 -54.82 24.59 37.79
CA SER A 818 -54.41 25.84 37.11
C SER A 818 -53.21 25.68 36.14
N GLY A 819 -53.49 25.61 34.83
CA GLY A 819 -52.71 26.30 33.77
C GLY A 819 -51.49 25.61 33.12
N PHE A 820 -51.71 24.67 32.20
CA PHE A 820 -50.69 24.22 31.22
C PHE A 820 -50.67 25.12 29.97
N ARG A 821 -49.48 25.65 29.59
CA ARG A 821 -49.18 26.13 28.23
C ARG A 821 -48.47 25.00 27.45
N SER A 822 -49.16 24.45 26.46
CA SER A 822 -48.64 23.44 25.54
C SER A 822 -47.53 24.00 24.64
N ARG A 823 -46.39 23.30 24.53
CA ARG A 823 -45.41 23.47 23.46
C ARG A 823 -45.48 22.29 22.51
N THR A 824 -46.34 22.40 21.48
CA THR A 824 -46.27 21.58 20.27
C THR A 824 -45.26 22.19 19.29
N SER A 825 -44.47 21.31 18.68
CA SER A 825 -43.51 21.58 17.62
C SER A 825 -44.15 21.36 16.24
N SER A 826 -44.09 22.34 15.34
CA SER A 826 -44.23 22.11 13.89
C SER A 826 -43.53 23.19 13.05
N PHE A 827 -42.70 22.70 12.13
CA PHE A 827 -42.08 23.23 10.90
C PHE A 827 -42.34 24.66 10.38
N GLY A 828 -41.24 25.34 10.01
CA GLY A 828 -40.96 25.88 8.66
C GLY A 828 -41.84 27.00 8.03
N SER A 829 -41.24 28.20 7.94
CA SER A 829 -41.36 29.26 6.89
C SER A 829 -42.71 29.91 6.55
N THR A 830 -42.88 31.21 6.80
CA THR A 830 -42.76 32.34 5.82
C THR A 830 -43.29 33.67 6.40
N THR A 831 -42.70 34.75 5.86
CA THR A 831 -42.99 36.20 5.86
C THR A 831 -44.40 36.74 6.17
N GLY A 832 -44.44 37.90 6.86
CA GLY A 832 -45.17 39.10 6.38
C GLY A 832 -46.49 39.54 7.07
N SER A 833 -46.40 40.68 7.78
CA SER A 833 -47.41 41.75 8.00
C SER A 833 -48.65 41.57 8.90
N THR A 834 -48.59 42.30 10.04
CA THR A 834 -49.51 43.35 10.55
C THR A 834 -51.02 43.10 10.63
N TYR A 835 -51.60 43.10 11.84
CA TYR A 835 -52.69 43.99 12.28
C TYR A 835 -52.83 43.95 13.83
N SER A 836 -53.08 45.13 14.39
CA SER A 836 -53.20 45.45 15.81
C SER A 836 -54.58 45.14 16.39
N SER A 837 -54.67 44.76 17.68
CA SER A 837 -55.47 45.50 18.66
C SER A 837 -55.22 45.04 20.10
N THR A 838 -55.09 46.03 20.95
CA THR A 838 -54.74 46.07 22.37
C THR A 838 -55.96 45.96 23.27
N MET A 839 -55.87 45.24 24.40
CA MET A 839 -56.51 45.61 25.67
C MET A 839 -55.73 44.97 26.85
N SER A 840 -55.51 45.73 27.92
CA SER A 840 -54.89 45.39 29.21
C SER A 840 -55.61 46.25 30.29
N PRO A 841 -55.34 46.15 31.62
CA PRO A 841 -54.67 45.13 32.45
C PRO A 841 -55.53 44.73 33.70
N ILE A 842 -55.12 43.78 34.56
CA ILE A 842 -54.73 43.94 36.01
C ILE A 842 -55.05 42.57 36.70
N PRO A 843 -54.39 42.10 37.79
CA PRO A 843 -52.97 41.90 38.08
C PRO A 843 -52.68 40.42 38.46
N SER A 844 -51.76 39.72 37.78
CA SER A 844 -51.33 38.40 38.29
C SER A 844 -50.15 38.55 39.24
N VAL A 845 -50.44 38.26 40.51
CA VAL A 845 -49.45 38.00 41.57
C VAL A 845 -48.55 36.86 41.10
N LYS A 846 -47.26 37.17 40.89
CA LYS A 846 -46.22 36.18 40.60
C LYS A 846 -45.90 35.38 41.89
N PRO A 847 -45.91 34.04 41.86
CA PRO A 847 -45.05 33.25 42.74
C PRO A 847 -43.59 33.52 42.33
N PRO A 848 -42.63 33.46 43.26
CA PRO A 848 -41.32 34.05 43.05
C PRO A 848 -40.60 33.34 41.91
N ALA A 849 -40.25 34.09 40.86
CA ALA A 849 -39.14 33.69 40.02
C ALA A 849 -37.94 33.56 40.96
N ILE A 850 -37.28 32.41 40.95
CA ILE A 850 -35.90 32.36 41.42
C ILE A 850 -35.16 33.27 40.44
N ASN A 851 -35.04 34.55 40.83
CA ASN A 851 -34.18 35.50 40.16
C ASN A 851 -32.78 34.96 40.38
N TRP A 852 -32.28 34.18 39.41
CA TRP A 852 -30.87 33.88 39.34
C TRP A 852 -30.16 35.20 39.10
N ASN A 853 -29.54 35.73 40.14
CA ASN A 853 -28.70 36.92 40.01
C ASN A 853 -27.40 36.48 39.36
N ASP A 854 -27.07 37.11 38.24
CA ASP A 854 -25.77 36.89 37.60
C ASP A 854 -24.65 37.21 38.60
N PRO A 855 -23.62 36.37 38.72
CA PRO A 855 -22.53 36.57 39.67
C PRO A 855 -21.78 37.86 39.34
N SER A 856 -21.93 38.88 40.20
CA SER A 856 -21.29 40.19 40.08
C SER A 856 -19.99 40.32 40.87
N GLU A 857 -19.73 39.40 41.81
CA GLU A 857 -18.51 39.35 42.61
C GLU A 857 -17.50 38.38 41.99
N GLU A 858 -16.26 38.84 41.81
CA GLU A 858 -15.17 38.02 41.29
C GLU A 858 -14.78 36.97 42.33
N THR A 859 -15.16 35.72 42.09
CA THR A 859 -14.80 34.59 42.95
C THR A 859 -13.69 33.78 42.31
N GLY A 860 -12.65 33.44 43.08
CA GLY A 860 -11.57 32.57 42.62
C GLY A 860 -12.06 31.15 42.34
N PRO A 861 -11.45 30.42 41.38
CA PRO A 861 -11.72 29.00 41.19
C PRO A 861 -11.23 28.19 42.40
N ILE A 862 -11.51 26.89 42.41
CA ILE A 862 -10.97 25.96 43.42
C ILE A 862 -9.43 26.00 43.34
N ALA A 863 -8.80 26.46 44.41
CA ALA A 863 -7.37 26.72 44.51
C ALA A 863 -6.55 25.46 44.85
N GLY A 864 -7.14 24.55 45.64
CA GLY A 864 -6.47 23.36 46.12
C GLY A 864 -7.43 22.37 46.77
N ILE A 865 -6.88 21.30 47.32
CA ILE A 865 -7.64 20.25 48.01
C ILE A 865 -7.24 20.24 49.47
N LEU A 866 -8.24 20.16 50.35
CA LEU A 866 -8.02 19.99 51.79
C LEU A 866 -8.23 18.50 52.11
N ASP A 867 -7.16 17.82 52.48
CA ASP A 867 -7.26 16.46 52.99
C ASP A 867 -7.82 16.48 54.42
N ILE A 868 -9.03 15.96 54.60
CA ILE A 868 -9.72 15.95 55.90
C ILE A 868 -9.02 15.02 56.90
N ASP A 869 -8.34 13.98 56.40
CA ASP A 869 -7.74 12.96 57.27
C ASP A 869 -6.43 13.46 57.89
N THR A 870 -5.67 14.28 57.16
CA THR A 870 -4.39 14.87 57.59
C THR A 870 -4.49 16.36 57.95
N LEU A 871 -5.60 17.02 57.61
CA LEU A 871 -5.82 18.46 57.70
C LEU A 871 -4.80 19.30 56.90
N GLU A 872 -4.15 18.70 55.91
CA GLU A 872 -3.20 19.39 55.03
C GLU A 872 -3.89 20.00 53.81
N LYS A 873 -3.52 21.25 53.48
CA LYS A 873 -3.85 21.86 52.19
C LYS A 873 -2.80 21.45 51.16
N VAL A 874 -3.24 20.73 50.13
CA VAL A 874 -2.38 20.19 49.08
C VAL A 874 -2.75 20.80 47.72
N SER A 875 -1.75 20.92 46.86
CA SER A 875 -1.98 21.28 45.45
C SER A 875 -2.80 20.21 44.73
N ILE A 876 -3.46 20.58 43.63
CA ILE A 876 -4.27 19.61 42.87
C ILE A 876 -3.40 18.47 42.32
N THR A 877 -2.20 18.79 41.84
CA THR A 877 -1.22 17.82 41.32
C THR A 877 -0.73 16.88 42.42
N GLU A 878 -0.43 17.42 43.60
CA GLU A 878 -0.03 16.59 44.75
C GLU A 878 -1.18 15.71 45.24
N ALA A 879 -2.42 16.19 45.21
CA ALA A 879 -3.60 15.39 45.54
C ALA A 879 -3.84 14.25 44.53
N ILE A 880 -3.47 14.43 43.26
CA ILE A 880 -3.47 13.35 42.27
C ILE A 880 -2.42 12.30 42.65
N HIS A 881 -1.18 12.72 42.99
CA HIS A 881 -0.12 11.79 43.41
C HIS A 881 -0.46 11.02 44.69
N ARG A 882 -1.18 11.67 45.63
CA ARG A 882 -1.68 11.05 46.86
C ARG A 882 -2.98 10.25 46.66
N ASN A 883 -3.48 10.10 45.43
CA ASN A 883 -4.73 9.40 45.09
C ASN A 883 -5.98 9.93 45.82
N LEU A 884 -5.95 11.17 46.31
CA LEU A 884 -7.10 11.84 46.93
C LEU A 884 -8.14 12.23 45.87
N VAL A 885 -7.65 12.56 44.66
CA VAL A 885 -8.44 12.95 43.49
C VAL A 885 -7.99 12.15 42.26
N ASP A 886 -8.95 11.72 41.45
CA ASP A 886 -8.65 11.02 40.21
C ASP A 886 -8.05 11.96 39.15
N ASN A 887 -7.23 11.40 38.26
CA ASN A 887 -6.51 12.17 37.25
C ASN A 887 -7.44 13.02 36.36
N ILE A 888 -8.67 12.56 36.09
CA ILE A 888 -9.64 13.30 35.28
C ILE A 888 -10.16 14.50 36.05
N THR A 889 -10.64 14.32 37.28
CA THR A 889 -11.09 15.45 38.12
C THR A 889 -9.96 16.45 38.37
N GLY A 890 -8.75 15.97 38.67
CA GLY A 890 -7.60 16.83 38.89
C GLY A 890 -7.23 17.65 37.65
N GLN A 891 -7.22 17.02 36.46
CA GLN A 891 -7.04 17.74 35.19
C GLN A 891 -8.12 18.82 34.99
N ARG A 892 -9.40 18.50 35.24
CA ARG A 892 -10.50 19.46 35.04
C ARG A 892 -10.44 20.64 36.01
N LEU A 893 -9.97 20.42 37.24
CA LEU A 893 -9.75 21.51 38.21
C LEU A 893 -8.57 22.39 37.79
N LEU A 894 -7.47 21.81 37.30
CA LEU A 894 -6.34 22.57 36.75
C LEU A 894 -6.71 23.35 35.48
N GLU A 895 -7.54 22.77 34.60
CA GLU A 895 -8.11 23.47 33.44
C GLU A 895 -8.94 24.68 33.87
N ALA A 896 -9.73 24.55 34.94
CA ALA A 896 -10.54 25.64 35.49
C ALA A 896 -9.68 26.78 36.07
N GLN A 897 -8.54 26.46 36.70
CA GLN A 897 -7.56 27.47 37.15
C GLN A 897 -6.90 28.18 35.96
N ALA A 898 -6.42 27.41 34.98
CA ALA A 898 -5.76 27.95 33.80
C ALA A 898 -6.68 28.87 32.97
N CYS A 899 -7.98 28.55 32.85
CA CYS A 899 -8.93 29.37 32.10
C CYS A 899 -9.41 30.65 32.83
N THR A 900 -9.00 30.86 34.09
CA THR A 900 -9.42 32.00 34.93
C THR A 900 -8.26 32.85 35.45
N GLY A 901 -7.04 32.63 34.96
CA GLY A 901 -5.91 33.53 35.17
C GLY A 901 -4.55 32.87 35.43
N GLY A 902 -4.52 31.57 35.73
CA GLY A 902 -3.27 30.87 36.01
C GLY A 902 -3.44 29.82 37.11
N ILE A 903 -2.39 29.00 37.30
CA ILE A 903 -2.37 27.94 38.30
C ILE A 903 -2.13 28.55 39.67
N ILE A 904 -2.96 28.19 40.65
CA ILE A 904 -2.89 28.76 42.00
C ILE A 904 -2.07 27.84 42.89
N ASP A 905 -1.11 28.42 43.61
CA ASP A 905 -0.47 27.73 44.72
C ASP A 905 -1.34 27.88 45.98
N PRO A 906 -1.87 26.78 46.56
CA PRO A 906 -2.72 26.86 47.74
C PRO A 906 -1.99 27.32 49.01
N THR A 907 -0.65 27.31 49.02
CA THR A 907 0.13 27.75 50.18
C THR A 907 0.38 29.26 50.18
N SER A 908 0.78 29.83 49.05
CA SER A 908 1.06 31.27 48.89
C SER A 908 -0.14 32.08 48.41
N GLY A 909 -1.12 31.46 47.74
CA GLY A 909 -2.24 32.14 47.08
C GLY A 909 -1.85 32.86 45.78
N GLU A 910 -0.58 32.78 45.36
CA GLU A 910 -0.10 33.39 44.12
C GLU A 910 -0.56 32.59 42.90
N LYS A 911 -0.81 33.31 41.80
CA LYS A 911 -1.15 32.74 40.48
C LYS A 911 0.09 32.72 39.60
N PHE A 912 0.42 31.55 39.08
CA PHE A 912 1.54 31.35 38.17
C PHE A 912 1.05 31.06 36.75
N THR A 913 1.84 31.44 35.76
CA THR A 913 1.62 30.93 34.40
C THR A 913 1.88 29.42 34.38
N VAL A 914 1.33 28.70 33.40
CA VAL A 914 1.54 27.23 33.31
C VAL A 914 3.04 26.88 33.19
N ALA A 915 3.84 27.76 32.57
CA ALA A 915 5.29 27.59 32.48
C ALA A 915 5.96 27.70 33.87
N ASP A 916 5.70 28.79 34.60
CA ASP A 916 6.30 29.02 35.93
C ASP A 916 5.79 28.00 36.97
N ALA A 917 4.53 27.57 36.84
CA ALA A 917 3.94 26.53 37.68
C ALA A 917 4.62 25.16 37.49
N THR A 918 5.17 24.89 36.30
CA THR A 918 5.94 23.67 36.01
C THR A 918 7.30 23.72 36.71
N GLU A 919 7.96 24.88 36.74
CA GLU A 919 9.23 25.07 37.44
C GLU A 919 9.06 24.93 38.97
N LYS A 920 7.90 25.36 39.50
CA LYS A 920 7.53 25.20 40.91
C LYS A 920 6.89 23.84 41.25
N ALA A 921 6.86 22.89 40.31
CA ALA A 921 6.26 21.56 40.47
C ALA A 921 4.77 21.56 40.89
N LEU A 922 4.03 22.64 40.60
CA LEU A 922 2.58 22.72 40.81
C LEU A 922 1.82 22.05 39.66
N VAL A 923 2.46 21.82 38.52
CA VAL A 923 1.92 21.13 37.34
C VAL A 923 2.96 20.19 36.75
N ASP A 924 2.57 18.96 36.45
CA ASP A 924 3.41 17.99 35.74
C ASP A 924 3.66 18.40 34.29
N LYS A 925 4.85 18.11 33.76
CA LYS A 925 5.19 18.35 32.33
C LYS A 925 4.18 17.75 31.36
N VAL A 926 3.60 16.59 31.69
CA VAL A 926 2.58 15.90 30.88
C VAL A 926 1.24 16.65 30.88
N MET A 927 0.94 17.40 31.94
CA MET A 927 -0.30 18.14 32.10
C MET A 927 -0.26 19.49 31.35
N VAL A 928 0.93 20.06 31.12
CA VAL A 928 1.12 21.32 30.39
C VAL A 928 0.46 21.31 29.01
N ASP A 929 0.68 20.24 28.23
CA ASP A 929 0.08 20.10 26.89
C ASP A 929 -1.45 20.07 26.93
N ARG A 930 -2.01 19.50 28.00
CA ARG A 930 -3.47 19.39 28.22
C ARG A 930 -4.08 20.72 28.66
N LEU A 931 -3.31 21.58 29.32
CA LEU A 931 -3.75 22.88 29.83
C LEU A 931 -3.62 24.03 28.82
N ASN A 932 -2.91 23.83 27.71
CA ASN A 932 -2.65 24.86 26.70
C ASN A 932 -3.94 25.50 26.13
N LEU A 933 -4.98 24.70 25.87
CA LEU A 933 -6.28 25.21 25.40
C LEU A 933 -6.99 26.07 26.45
N ALA A 934 -6.89 25.69 27.73
CA ALA A 934 -7.46 26.45 28.84
C ALA A 934 -6.69 27.76 29.07
N GLN A 935 -5.36 27.74 28.96
CA GLN A 935 -4.52 28.94 29.04
C GLN A 935 -4.85 29.94 27.90
N LYS A 936 -5.07 29.44 26.67
CA LYS A 936 -5.52 30.27 25.54
C LYS A 936 -6.93 30.84 25.76
N ALA A 937 -7.79 30.18 26.52
CA ALA A 937 -9.10 30.72 26.88
C ALA A 937 -9.03 31.95 27.80
N PHE A 938 -7.93 32.12 28.54
CA PHE A 938 -7.64 33.32 29.32
C PHE A 938 -6.85 34.37 28.51
N ASN A 939 -5.76 33.96 27.87
CA ASN A 939 -4.85 34.87 27.14
C ASN A 939 -5.40 35.36 25.78
N GLY A 940 -6.44 34.70 25.27
CA GLY A 940 -7.01 34.89 23.95
C GLY A 940 -6.47 33.92 22.90
N PHE A 941 -7.34 33.49 21.98
CA PHE A 941 -6.97 32.69 20.82
C PHE A 941 -6.48 33.60 19.69
N GLU A 942 -5.17 33.64 19.46
CA GLU A 942 -4.58 34.44 18.38
C GLU A 942 -4.82 33.76 17.03
N ASP A 943 -5.51 34.45 16.12
CA ASP A 943 -5.64 34.03 14.73
C ASP A 943 -4.28 34.23 14.02
N PRO A 944 -3.62 33.18 13.51
CA PRO A 944 -2.31 33.29 12.87
C PRO A 944 -2.27 34.25 11.68
N ARG A 945 -3.42 34.47 11.02
CA ARG A 945 -3.50 35.30 9.81
C ARG A 945 -3.80 36.77 10.12
N THR A 946 -4.65 37.02 11.11
CA THR A 946 -5.11 38.39 11.43
C THR A 946 -4.44 38.98 12.67
N LYS A 947 -3.75 38.15 13.46
CA LYS A 947 -3.12 38.51 14.74
C LYS A 947 -4.10 39.05 15.80
N VAL A 948 -5.39 38.99 15.53
CA VAL A 948 -6.45 39.39 16.47
C VAL A 948 -6.67 38.26 17.46
N LYS A 949 -6.74 38.61 18.75
CA LYS A 949 -7.07 37.69 19.82
C LYS A 949 -8.58 37.51 19.90
N MET A 950 -9.03 36.27 19.98
CA MET A 950 -10.45 35.92 20.08
C MET A 950 -10.76 35.37 21.47
N SER A 951 -11.94 35.69 21.99
CA SER A 951 -12.43 35.10 23.24
C SER A 951 -12.80 33.62 23.06
N ALA A 952 -12.94 32.89 24.18
CA ALA A 952 -13.34 31.49 24.14
C ALA A 952 -14.70 31.26 23.44
N SER A 953 -15.65 32.20 23.57
CA SER A 953 -16.95 32.14 22.88
C SER A 953 -16.84 32.33 21.37
N GLN A 954 -15.97 33.24 20.92
CA GLN A 954 -15.71 33.47 19.49
C GLN A 954 -14.93 32.30 18.87
N ALA A 955 -13.94 31.76 19.59
CA ALA A 955 -13.19 30.58 19.18
C ALA A 955 -14.12 29.35 19.05
N LEU A 956 -15.08 29.19 19.96
CA LEU A 956 -16.11 28.15 19.89
C LEU A 956 -17.02 28.31 18.65
N LYS A 957 -17.47 29.53 18.34
CA LYS A 957 -18.28 29.81 17.13
C LYS A 957 -17.52 29.52 15.83
N LYS A 958 -16.22 29.79 15.81
CA LYS A 958 -15.34 29.55 14.64
C LYS A 958 -14.78 28.12 14.58
N GLY A 959 -15.10 27.25 15.54
CA GLY A 959 -14.67 25.85 15.56
C GLY A 959 -13.22 25.60 16.01
N TRP A 960 -12.58 26.58 16.66
CA TRP A 960 -11.21 26.45 17.21
C TRP A 960 -11.17 25.74 18.56
N LEU A 961 -12.32 25.64 19.23
CA LEU A 961 -12.53 24.93 20.49
C LEU A 961 -13.63 23.89 20.30
N TYR A 962 -13.41 22.68 20.81
CA TYR A 962 -14.45 21.65 20.90
C TYR A 962 -15.62 22.13 21.76
N TYR A 963 -16.83 21.74 21.40
CA TYR A 963 -18.06 22.22 22.04
C TYR A 963 -18.09 21.92 23.54
N GLU A 964 -17.67 20.72 23.94
CA GLU A 964 -17.66 20.28 25.33
C GLU A 964 -16.61 21.03 26.16
N ALA A 965 -15.42 21.30 25.61
CA ALA A 965 -14.36 22.04 26.29
C ALA A 965 -14.70 23.53 26.39
N GLY A 966 -15.14 24.13 25.29
CA GLY A 966 -15.58 25.51 25.24
C GLY A 966 -16.75 25.78 26.18
N GLN A 967 -17.73 24.87 26.26
CA GLN A 967 -18.84 25.00 27.21
C GLN A 967 -18.34 24.97 28.67
N ARG A 968 -17.44 24.05 29.03
CA ARG A 968 -16.89 24.00 30.40
C ARG A 968 -16.12 25.27 30.76
N PHE A 969 -15.29 25.80 29.85
CA PHE A 969 -14.54 27.03 30.11
C PHE A 969 -15.47 28.23 30.28
N LEU A 970 -16.53 28.34 29.48
CA LEU A 970 -17.54 29.39 29.62
C LEU A 970 -18.34 29.26 30.91
N GLU A 971 -18.71 28.04 31.32
CA GLU A 971 -19.37 27.77 32.61
C GLU A 971 -18.47 28.19 33.78
N VAL A 972 -17.17 27.83 33.75
CA VAL A 972 -16.20 28.19 34.80
C VAL A 972 -15.97 29.71 34.85
N GLN A 973 -15.77 30.36 33.69
CA GLN A 973 -15.59 31.82 33.63
C GLN A 973 -16.82 32.55 34.16
N TYR A 974 -18.03 32.17 33.73
CA TYR A 974 -19.28 32.74 34.23
C TYR A 974 -19.43 32.57 35.74
N LEU A 975 -19.22 31.37 36.28
CA LEU A 975 -19.33 31.11 37.72
C LEU A 975 -18.29 31.85 38.58
N THR A 976 -17.16 32.25 37.99
CA THR A 976 -16.07 32.98 38.68
C THR A 976 -16.19 34.51 38.53
N GLY A 977 -17.35 35.02 38.12
CA GLY A 977 -17.66 36.46 38.12
C GLY A 977 -17.79 37.11 36.73
N GLY A 978 -17.81 36.32 35.64
CA GLY A 978 -18.05 36.84 34.29
C GLY A 978 -17.12 36.29 33.20
N LEU A 979 -17.47 36.55 31.94
CA LEU A 979 -16.74 36.05 30.78
C LEU A 979 -15.43 36.82 30.57
N ILE A 980 -14.41 36.14 30.04
CA ILE A 980 -13.10 36.74 29.81
C ILE A 980 -12.97 37.11 28.33
N GLU A 981 -12.72 38.39 28.06
CA GLU A 981 -12.46 38.92 26.72
C GLU A 981 -10.99 39.39 26.67
N PRO A 982 -10.19 38.97 25.67
CA PRO A 982 -8.74 39.19 25.66
C PRO A 982 -8.34 40.66 25.41
N ASP A 983 -9.26 41.48 24.92
CA ASP A 983 -9.04 42.90 24.63
C ASP A 983 -9.43 43.82 25.80
N ILE A 984 -9.94 43.26 26.91
CA ILE A 984 -10.43 44.00 28.07
C ILE A 984 -9.71 43.50 29.32
N GLU A 985 -9.07 44.40 30.05
CA GLU A 985 -8.50 44.11 31.35
C GLU A 985 -9.61 44.03 32.41
N GLY A 986 -10.30 42.89 32.47
CA GLY A 986 -11.38 42.63 33.43
C GLY A 986 -12.40 41.61 32.94
N ARG A 987 -13.29 41.17 33.84
CA ARG A 987 -14.39 40.26 33.48
C ARG A 987 -15.58 41.04 32.91
N VAL A 988 -16.18 40.50 31.85
CA VAL A 988 -17.32 41.09 31.16
C VAL A 988 -18.60 40.38 31.60
N SER A 989 -19.61 41.18 31.97
CA SER A 989 -20.93 40.66 32.31
C SER A 989 -21.60 39.99 31.11
N ILE A 990 -22.45 39.00 31.36
CA ILE A 990 -23.09 38.25 30.28
C ILE A 990 -23.99 39.14 29.40
N ASP A 991 -24.65 40.14 29.99
CA ASP A 991 -25.48 41.11 29.26
C ASP A 991 -24.65 42.05 28.39
N GLU A 992 -23.43 42.39 28.80
CA GLU A 992 -22.50 43.16 27.98
C GLU A 992 -21.93 42.34 26.83
N SER A 993 -21.61 41.06 27.05
CA SER A 993 -21.20 40.14 25.98
C SER A 993 -22.31 39.90 24.95
N ILE A 994 -23.59 39.88 25.35
CA ILE A 994 -24.73 39.83 24.42
C ILE A 994 -24.82 41.12 23.59
N ARG A 995 -24.67 42.28 24.24
CA ARG A 995 -24.70 43.59 23.55
C ARG A 995 -23.56 43.74 22.53
N LYS A 996 -22.37 43.22 22.83
CA LYS A 996 -21.21 43.18 21.92
C LYS A 996 -21.31 42.09 20.85
N GLY A 997 -22.31 41.20 20.93
CA GLY A 997 -22.49 40.08 19.99
C GLY A 997 -21.45 38.97 20.15
N THR A 998 -20.65 38.98 21.22
CA THR A 998 -19.63 37.95 21.46
C THR A 998 -20.26 36.62 21.85
N ILE A 999 -21.42 36.64 22.50
CA ILE A 999 -22.24 35.45 22.82
C ILE A 999 -23.68 35.59 22.28
N ASP A 1000 -24.27 34.46 21.87
CA ASP A 1000 -25.67 34.43 21.42
C ASP A 1000 -26.64 34.34 22.61
N ALA A 1001 -27.84 34.92 22.46
CA ALA A 1001 -28.87 34.89 23.50
C ALA A 1001 -29.22 33.47 23.99
N ARG A 1002 -29.15 32.47 23.10
CA ARG A 1002 -29.39 31.06 23.46
C ARG A 1002 -28.28 30.47 24.32
N THR A 1003 -27.03 30.83 24.04
CA THR A 1003 -25.87 30.36 24.81
C THR A 1003 -25.83 31.04 26.18
N ALA A 1004 -26.20 32.33 26.25
CA ALA A 1004 -26.38 33.03 27.52
C ALA A 1004 -27.49 32.43 28.39
N GLN A 1005 -28.64 32.07 27.79
CA GLN A 1005 -29.71 31.39 28.51
C GLN A 1005 -29.25 30.03 29.07
N LYS A 1006 -28.41 29.31 28.34
CA LYS A 1006 -27.83 28.03 28.78
C LYS A 1006 -26.82 28.22 29.93
N LEU A 1007 -26.04 29.30 29.91
CA LEU A 1007 -25.14 29.63 31.02
C LEU A 1007 -25.91 30.08 32.28
N ARG A 1008 -27.06 30.75 32.14
CA ARG A 1008 -27.92 31.09 33.28
C ARG A 1008 -28.67 29.88 33.87
N ASP A 1009 -28.84 28.80 33.10
CA ASP A 1009 -29.45 27.56 33.58
C ASP A 1009 -28.42 26.68 34.31
N VAL A 1010 -28.03 27.11 35.51
CA VAL A 1010 -27.03 26.44 36.35
C VAL A 1010 -27.47 25.04 36.78
N SER A 1011 -28.78 24.78 36.82
CA SER A 1011 -29.33 23.45 37.15
C SER A 1011 -29.06 22.41 36.06
N ALA A 1012 -28.86 22.85 34.81
CA ALA A 1012 -28.57 22.02 33.66
C ALA A 1012 -27.07 21.78 33.42
N TYR A 1013 -26.20 22.30 34.30
CA TYR A 1013 -24.76 22.13 34.15
C TYR A 1013 -24.34 20.67 34.24
N SER A 1014 -23.41 20.29 33.36
CA SER A 1014 -22.97 18.90 33.27
C SER A 1014 -22.16 18.49 34.50
N LYS A 1015 -22.43 17.29 35.02
CA LYS A 1015 -21.74 16.72 36.19
C LYS A 1015 -20.52 15.91 35.74
N TYR A 1016 -19.39 16.59 35.57
CA TYR A 1016 -18.15 16.02 35.01
C TYR A 1016 -16.99 15.89 36.01
N LEU A 1017 -17.16 16.34 37.25
CA LEU A 1017 -16.17 16.17 38.31
C LEU A 1017 -16.60 15.06 39.27
N THR A 1018 -15.65 14.33 39.84
CA THR A 1018 -15.92 13.40 40.94
C THR A 1018 -15.59 14.08 42.26
N CYS A 1019 -16.57 14.20 43.15
CA CYS A 1019 -16.38 14.83 44.45
C CYS A 1019 -15.36 14.04 45.29
N PRO A 1020 -14.24 14.64 45.73
CA PRO A 1020 -13.22 13.91 46.49
C PRO A 1020 -13.72 13.41 47.86
N LYS A 1021 -14.66 14.13 48.50
CA LYS A 1021 -15.29 13.73 49.78
C LYS A 1021 -16.42 12.70 49.65
N THR A 1022 -17.32 12.87 48.67
CA THR A 1022 -18.54 12.03 48.55
C THR A 1022 -18.46 10.95 47.47
N LYS A 1023 -17.45 11.01 46.60
CA LYS A 1023 -17.24 10.14 45.42
C LYS A 1023 -18.39 10.14 44.39
N LEU A 1024 -19.30 11.11 44.47
CA LEU A 1024 -20.39 11.30 43.50
C LEU A 1024 -19.98 12.23 42.36
N LYS A 1025 -20.59 12.05 41.18
CA LYS A 1025 -20.45 13.01 40.07
C LYS A 1025 -21.16 14.32 40.39
N ILE A 1026 -20.42 15.41 40.32
CA ILE A 1026 -20.87 16.77 40.63
C ILE A 1026 -20.51 17.72 39.49
N SER A 1027 -21.25 18.82 39.37
CA SER A 1027 -20.90 19.92 38.47
C SER A 1027 -19.79 20.80 39.08
N PHE A 1028 -19.18 21.68 38.28
CA PHE A 1028 -18.22 22.65 38.83
C PHE A 1028 -18.89 23.63 39.82
N LYS A 1029 -20.17 23.99 39.60
CA LYS A 1029 -20.94 24.77 40.56
C LYS A 1029 -21.08 24.04 41.90
N ASP A 1030 -21.49 22.78 41.85
CA ASP A 1030 -21.62 21.95 43.05
C ASP A 1030 -20.27 21.83 43.79
N ALA A 1031 -19.15 21.80 43.06
CA ALA A 1031 -17.81 21.76 43.65
C ALA A 1031 -17.46 23.09 44.32
N MET A 1032 -17.80 24.23 43.71
CA MET A 1032 -17.64 25.56 44.30
C MET A 1032 -18.49 25.73 45.56
N ASP A 1033 -19.73 25.25 45.56
CA ASP A 1033 -20.65 25.33 46.71
C ASP A 1033 -20.21 24.46 47.88
N ARG A 1034 -19.50 23.36 47.59
CA ARG A 1034 -18.95 22.43 48.58
C ARG A 1034 -17.52 22.76 49.00
N SER A 1035 -16.90 23.77 48.37
CA SER A 1035 -15.55 24.22 48.71
C SER A 1035 -15.60 25.11 49.95
N MET A 1036 -14.63 24.91 50.84
CA MET A 1036 -14.41 25.79 51.98
C MET A 1036 -13.62 27.02 51.51
N VAL A 1037 -13.97 28.21 52.00
CA VAL A 1037 -13.19 29.44 51.75
C VAL A 1037 -12.29 29.67 52.96
N GLU A 1038 -10.98 29.71 52.74
CA GLU A 1038 -9.99 29.98 53.80
C GLU A 1038 -10.08 31.45 54.25
N GLU A 1039 -10.30 31.68 55.54
CA GLU A 1039 -10.36 33.02 56.14
C GLU A 1039 -8.99 33.70 56.06
N GLY A 1040 -8.92 34.85 55.38
CA GLY A 1040 -7.69 35.63 55.19
C GLY A 1040 -7.15 35.62 53.76
N SER A 1041 -7.05 34.45 53.12
CA SER A 1041 -6.57 34.30 51.73
C SER A 1041 -7.69 34.35 50.68
N GLY A 1042 -8.94 34.04 51.07
CA GLY A 1042 -10.09 33.96 50.17
C GLY A 1042 -10.03 32.78 49.20
N LEU A 1043 -9.10 31.85 49.39
CA LEU A 1043 -8.91 30.68 48.53
C LEU A 1043 -9.97 29.62 48.80
N ARG A 1044 -10.46 28.99 47.72
CA ARG A 1044 -11.43 27.89 47.79
C ARG A 1044 -10.71 26.55 47.81
N LEU A 1045 -10.87 25.80 48.89
CA LEU A 1045 -10.31 24.46 49.04
C LEU A 1045 -11.43 23.42 48.98
N LEU A 1046 -11.28 22.44 48.11
CA LEU A 1046 -12.24 21.34 48.00
C LEU A 1046 -11.85 20.22 48.95
N GLU A 1047 -12.77 19.82 49.82
CA GLU A 1047 -12.50 18.79 50.81
C GLU A 1047 -12.37 17.39 50.16
N ALA A 1048 -11.36 16.62 50.58
CA ALA A 1048 -11.12 15.24 50.21
C ALA A 1048 -11.01 14.36 51.46
N SER A 1049 -11.46 13.11 51.38
CA SER A 1049 -11.24 12.11 52.42
C SER A 1049 -10.96 10.75 51.78
N SER A 1050 -10.16 9.93 52.47
CA SER A 1050 -9.83 8.55 52.07
C SER A 1050 -11.05 7.63 52.16
N GLN A 1051 -12.01 7.94 53.03
CA GLN A 1051 -13.28 7.22 53.15
C GLN A 1051 -14.44 8.15 52.77
N SER A 1052 -15.36 7.69 51.92
CA SER A 1052 -16.51 8.52 51.56
C SER A 1052 -17.37 8.76 52.79
N SER A 1053 -17.78 10.01 53.02
CA SER A 1053 -18.72 10.37 54.08
C SER A 1053 -20.13 9.74 53.90
N LYS A 1054 -20.35 9.01 52.80
CA LYS A 1054 -21.54 8.22 52.51
C LYS A 1054 -21.32 6.69 52.58
N GLY A 1055 -20.24 6.23 53.20
CA GLY A 1055 -19.95 4.80 53.41
C GLY A 1055 -19.44 4.04 52.17
N LEU A 1056 -19.06 4.74 51.11
CA LEU A 1056 -18.46 4.15 49.91
C LEU A 1056 -16.94 4.04 50.08
N TYR A 1057 -16.38 2.83 49.93
CA TYR A 1057 -14.94 2.61 49.93
C TYR A 1057 -14.28 3.31 48.74
N SER A 1058 -13.14 3.96 48.98
CA SER A 1058 -12.34 4.56 47.90
C SER A 1058 -11.69 3.44 47.08
N PRO A 1059 -11.93 3.34 45.75
CA PRO A 1059 -11.27 2.34 44.91
C PRO A 1059 -9.77 2.62 44.71
N TYR A 1060 -9.26 3.74 45.22
CA TYR A 1060 -7.90 4.21 44.97
C TYR A 1060 -6.90 3.90 46.09
N ASN A 1061 -7.34 3.25 47.19
CA ASN A 1061 -6.47 2.85 48.31
C ASN A 1061 -6.15 1.34 48.34
N ALA A 1062 -6.14 0.68 47.19
CA ALA A 1062 -5.78 -0.73 47.07
C ALA A 1062 -4.32 -0.92 46.61
N SER A 1063 -3.35 -0.25 47.26
CA SER A 1063 -1.92 -0.61 47.13
C SER A 1063 -1.06 0.13 48.18
N GLY A 1064 -1.00 -0.43 49.39
CA GLY A 1064 0.01 -0.09 50.38
C GLY A 1064 0.53 -1.37 51.01
N SER A 1065 1.84 -1.61 50.94
CA SER A 1065 2.48 -2.79 51.54
C SER A 1065 2.39 -2.71 53.06
N GLY A 1066 1.54 -3.53 53.66
CA GLY A 1066 1.38 -3.61 55.11
C GLY A 1066 0.37 -4.68 55.48
N SER A 1067 0.87 -5.87 55.79
CA SER A 1067 0.13 -7.05 56.20
C SER A 1067 -0.88 -6.78 57.32
N ALA A 1068 -2.12 -7.26 57.15
CA ALA A 1068 -2.98 -7.67 58.27
C ALA A 1068 -3.51 -9.09 58.00
N TYR A 1069 -3.43 -9.91 59.04
CA TYR A 1069 -3.34 -11.35 59.04
C TYR A 1069 -4.74 -11.99 59.23
N GLY A 1070 -5.08 -13.00 58.41
CA GLY A 1070 -6.04 -14.05 58.77
C GLY A 1070 -7.48 -13.92 58.27
N SER A 1071 -7.83 -14.66 57.20
CA SER A 1071 -8.82 -15.78 57.25
C SER A 1071 -9.21 -16.23 55.84
N ARG A 1072 -9.40 -17.55 55.70
CA ARG A 1072 -9.52 -18.33 54.45
C ARG A 1072 -10.90 -18.27 53.79
N SER A 1073 -10.86 -18.61 52.50
CA SER A 1073 -11.89 -18.82 51.49
C SER A 1073 -13.13 -19.63 51.91
N GLY A 1074 -14.30 -19.19 51.45
CA GLY A 1074 -15.52 -20.02 51.37
C GLY A 1074 -16.83 -19.24 51.27
N SER A 1075 -17.48 -19.31 50.10
CA SER A 1075 -18.93 -19.13 49.85
C SER A 1075 -19.52 -17.72 49.62
N ARG A 1076 -19.82 -17.47 48.34
CA ARG A 1076 -21.02 -16.87 47.71
C ARG A 1076 -21.51 -15.43 48.03
N THR A 1077 -21.86 -14.78 46.90
CA THR A 1077 -22.70 -13.57 46.65
C THR A 1077 -22.02 -12.22 46.91
N GLY A 1078 -21.98 -11.25 46.00
CA GLY A 1078 -22.76 -10.99 44.80
C GLY A 1078 -23.34 -9.58 44.90
N SER A 1079 -22.64 -8.57 44.37
CA SER A 1079 -23.20 -7.24 44.03
C SER A 1079 -22.23 -6.43 43.18
N ARG A 1080 -22.58 -6.37 41.89
CA ARG A 1080 -22.22 -5.45 40.80
C ARG A 1080 -21.52 -4.13 41.16
N SER A 1081 -20.58 -3.74 40.30
CA SER A 1081 -20.44 -2.34 39.85
C SER A 1081 -20.43 -2.31 38.32
N GLY A 1082 -21.63 -2.22 37.76
CA GLY A 1082 -21.87 -2.05 36.33
C GLY A 1082 -21.72 -0.59 35.87
N SER A 1083 -20.96 -0.43 34.79
CA SER A 1083 -21.18 0.47 33.66
C SER A 1083 -20.85 1.98 33.82
N ARG A 1084 -19.95 2.49 32.94
CA ARG A 1084 -20.34 3.27 31.73
C ARG A 1084 -19.14 3.85 30.94
N ARG A 1085 -19.13 3.53 29.63
CA ARG A 1085 -18.82 4.38 28.46
C ARG A 1085 -17.66 5.39 28.54
N GLY A 1086 -16.59 5.05 27.81
CA GLY A 1086 -16.16 5.74 26.58
C GLY A 1086 -15.68 7.19 26.64
N SER A 1087 -14.36 7.37 26.57
CA SER A 1087 -13.71 8.56 25.97
C SER A 1087 -12.25 8.23 25.64
N ILE A 1088 -11.89 8.13 24.36
CA ILE A 1088 -10.50 8.27 23.91
C ILE A 1088 -10.44 9.49 23.01
N ASP A 1089 -9.73 10.50 23.50
CA ASP A 1089 -9.13 11.58 22.73
C ASP A 1089 -7.99 11.01 21.90
N ALA A 1090 -8.00 11.26 20.58
CA ALA A 1090 -6.85 11.03 19.71
C ALA A 1090 -6.10 12.35 19.52
N GLY A 1091 -4.94 12.47 20.17
CA GLY A 1091 -3.94 13.50 19.90
C GLY A 1091 -3.02 13.07 18.75
N SER A 1092 -2.79 14.00 17.82
CA SER A 1092 -1.85 13.83 16.70
C SER A 1092 -0.41 14.10 17.13
N GLY A 1093 0.56 13.38 16.55
CA GLY A 1093 1.98 13.73 16.54
C GLY A 1093 2.50 13.80 15.10
N PHE A 1094 3.04 14.96 14.74
CA PHE A 1094 3.56 15.36 13.43
C PHE A 1094 4.94 14.77 13.09
N GLY A 1095 5.26 14.73 11.79
CA GLY A 1095 6.64 14.65 11.30
C GLY A 1095 6.71 14.52 9.76
N MET A 1096 6.71 15.64 9.03
CA MET A 1096 7.18 15.68 7.64
C MET A 1096 8.29 16.71 7.49
N ASN A 1097 9.45 16.26 7.02
CA ASN A 1097 10.46 17.08 6.38
C ASN A 1097 10.20 17.11 4.87
N PHE A 1098 10.33 18.29 4.28
CA PHE A 1098 10.25 18.56 2.85
C PHE A 1098 11.43 17.95 2.08
N SER A 1099 11.17 17.43 0.88
CA SER A 1099 11.95 17.73 -0.34
C SER A 1099 11.17 17.30 -1.60
N SER A 1100 11.26 18.18 -2.59
CA SER A 1100 10.57 18.30 -3.88
C SER A 1100 10.81 17.16 -4.88
N SER A 1101 9.82 16.86 -5.73
CA SER A 1101 9.72 17.40 -7.11
C SER A 1101 8.70 16.64 -7.98
N SER A 1102 7.74 17.40 -8.51
CA SER A 1102 7.25 17.40 -9.90
C SER A 1102 6.87 16.08 -10.60
N PHE A 1103 5.59 15.87 -10.88
CA PHE A 1103 5.15 15.43 -12.22
C PHE A 1103 3.80 16.05 -12.59
N THR A 1104 3.81 16.71 -13.74
CA THR A 1104 2.74 17.44 -14.40
C THR A 1104 1.79 16.51 -15.15
N SER A 1105 0.51 16.86 -15.08
CA SER A 1105 -0.56 16.38 -15.96
C SER A 1105 -0.34 16.79 -17.42
N SER A 1106 -0.62 15.91 -18.38
CA SER A 1106 -1.48 16.24 -19.55
C SER A 1106 -1.74 15.03 -20.47
N SER A 1107 -3.04 14.71 -20.57
CA SER A 1107 -3.82 14.42 -21.78
C SER A 1107 -3.21 13.65 -22.97
N THR A 1108 -3.90 12.59 -23.37
CA THR A 1108 -4.27 12.37 -24.78
C THR A 1108 -5.70 11.82 -24.89
N TYR A 1109 -6.58 12.64 -25.45
CA TYR A 1109 -7.91 12.30 -25.96
C TYR A 1109 -7.77 11.96 -27.44
N THR A 1110 -8.35 10.87 -27.95
CA THR A 1110 -9.10 10.89 -29.23
C THR A 1110 -10.04 9.69 -29.43
N ARG A 1111 -11.33 9.95 -29.13
CA ARG A 1111 -12.58 9.74 -29.90
C ARG A 1111 -12.83 8.53 -30.84
N ARG A 1112 -14.09 8.07 -30.66
CA ARG A 1112 -15.17 7.69 -31.60
C ARG A 1112 -15.14 6.27 -32.19
N PHE A 1113 -16.06 5.41 -31.75
CA PHE A 1113 -17.49 5.42 -32.09
C PHE A 1113 -18.34 5.04 -30.86
#